data_AF-A0A0K2J7V2-F1
#
_entry.id   AF-A0A0K2J7V2-F1
#
_cell.length_a   1.000
_cell.length_b   1.000
_cell.length_c   1.000
_cell.angle_alpha   90.00
_cell.angle_beta   90.00
_cell.angle_gamma   90.00
#
_symmetry.space_group_name_H-M   'P 1'
#
loop_
_entity.id
_entity.type
_entity.pdbx_description
1 polymer ?
#
loop_
_entity_poly.entity_id
_entity_poly.type
_entity_poly.pdbx_seq_one_letter_code
_entity_poly.pdbx_strand_id
1 'polypeptide(L)'
;MKYIYNIEKIKKHIEKTDFEEKIGKKAQNLLELAVQGFNVPKFSVITNKYFREVILNEIKEYSRKEGNEDEISDWNSIFDGNTERKTENIVKVIKEHKIKEEFLKEIENIAENDSYYAVRSSSIEEDSSNFSFAGQFETYLYIKKENIMEKVKEVWISSFSSHVMKYRKEGKINNEINVPAVIIQEMVNSEKAGVGFSVNPVNGNYDEIVISGTYGLGTSIVDGDENGDLFIYNKKTKEIKKEIRTKKIRQVLDFENKKVKIEEINIEDEVLNDSEVQELGENIINIEKYYGKPQDMEWAFEKGKLYILQSRPVTTLKKSNEKTLNTIIWDNSNIVESYPEITLPLTFSFIRKAYSDVYKRFSEITGVPPKVVESYQVVYDNMLGLLKGRVYYNLINWYKLLMLFPNSRNNSKFMEQMMGVKKELSEEDIKENLLEAEEKMSPWEKFRNRIEKLKAGGTLFLNMFLIENKAKKFYKLIDENLNGKNSNLEEKSVKELKKYYKFLENKFLKNWEIPIINDFLVMVWFGLSKKVAEKYIKENFEEVHNILIAQEGNDMISVEPSKYIIKMSSIIKKDKNLQNEIKGITAEATTDINIENLTRNKEFNSLLEEYMQKFGDRTVHELKLEALTLREDPLFLIRMIYSISMTKESTQHSKRNISEEQKKIYENLKISSLKKFILKKTVSYAKKFIRLRENLRYERTKVFGMVRKIMKKMGVYLKEENIIVHERDVFYLTIDEIFGLIDGALIDTDLKKLIDLRKEKYKKYEEEAVLPDRFLTRGFLGENFHYEDLTGNEQGDKNILRGTGCSKGVVKGKVKIVLNPMNTEVEDGDIVVTKSTDPSWVMVFPLLKGLIVEKGSLLSHSAIISREMNIPAVVGVQGATTALKTGDFVQFDGSTGIIKKLEKI
;
A
#
# COMPACT_ATOMS: atom_id res chain seq x y z
N MET A 1 -58.49 -5.21 -20.02
CA MET A 1 -57.43 -4.69 -19.13
C MET A 1 -56.15 -4.64 -19.94
N LYS A 2 -55.37 -3.54 -19.89
CA LYS A 2 -54.20 -3.39 -20.76
C LYS A 2 -53.02 -4.19 -20.20
N TYR A 3 -52.65 -5.28 -20.86
CA TYR A 3 -51.45 -6.04 -20.51
C TYR A 3 -50.18 -5.43 -21.14
N ILE A 4 -50.35 -4.54 -22.12
CA ILE A 4 -49.27 -3.95 -22.90
C ILE A 4 -49.39 -2.42 -22.94
N TYR A 5 -48.28 -1.74 -22.69
CA TYR A 5 -48.17 -0.29 -22.78
C TYR A 5 -47.40 0.11 -24.04
N ASN A 6 -48.09 0.80 -24.97
CA ASN A 6 -47.43 1.44 -26.11
C ASN A 6 -46.98 2.85 -25.70
N ILE A 7 -45.66 3.04 -25.62
CA ILE A 7 -45.07 4.22 -24.99
C ILE A 7 -45.19 5.47 -25.86
N GLU A 8 -45.29 5.34 -27.19
CA GLU A 8 -45.50 6.49 -28.08
C GLU A 8 -46.86 7.17 -27.86
N LYS A 9 -47.90 6.37 -27.60
CA LYS A 9 -49.25 6.89 -27.29
C LYS A 9 -49.29 7.56 -25.92
N ILE A 10 -48.43 7.10 -25.00
CA ILE A 10 -48.37 7.53 -23.61
C ILE A 10 -47.53 8.81 -23.46
N LYS A 11 -46.40 8.95 -24.20
CA LYS A 11 -45.51 10.12 -24.17
C LYS A 11 -46.22 11.46 -24.44
N LYS A 12 -47.36 11.46 -25.15
CA LYS A 12 -48.15 12.67 -25.42
C LYS A 12 -49.05 13.11 -24.26
N HIS A 13 -49.21 12.34 -23.19
CA HIS A 13 -50.25 12.55 -22.15
C HIS A 13 -49.73 12.43 -20.69
N ILE A 14 -48.44 12.65 -20.42
CA ILE A 14 -47.89 12.48 -19.06
C ILE A 14 -47.28 13.78 -18.51
N GLU A 15 -48.02 14.40 -17.59
CA GLU A 15 -47.47 14.89 -16.31
C GLU A 15 -47.67 13.76 -15.28
N LYS A 16 -46.58 13.07 -14.88
CA LYS A 16 -46.55 12.00 -13.85
C LYS A 16 -47.67 10.93 -13.92
N THR A 17 -47.49 9.89 -14.71
CA THR A 17 -48.28 8.67 -14.58
C THR A 17 -47.45 7.65 -13.81
N ASP A 18 -47.81 7.41 -12.55
CA ASP A 18 -47.48 6.16 -11.89
C ASP A 18 -48.19 5.06 -12.69
N PHE A 19 -47.44 4.16 -13.32
CA PHE A 19 -48.06 2.94 -13.82
C PHE A 19 -48.66 2.20 -12.61
N GLU A 20 -49.92 1.78 -12.71
CA GLU A 20 -50.56 0.95 -11.68
C GLU A 20 -49.73 -0.31 -11.37
N GLU A 21 -48.89 -0.75 -12.31
CA GLU A 21 -48.01 -1.91 -12.20
C GLU A 21 -46.57 -1.61 -12.65
N LYS A 22 -45.59 -2.19 -11.96
CA LYS A 22 -44.15 -1.93 -12.20
C LYS A 22 -43.68 -2.58 -13.52
N ILE A 23 -43.28 -1.77 -14.49
CA ILE A 23 -42.74 -2.17 -15.81
C ILE A 23 -41.24 -2.58 -15.81
N GLY A 24 -40.63 -2.64 -14.62
CA GLY A 24 -39.19 -2.89 -14.45
C GLY A 24 -38.31 -1.65 -14.72
N LYS A 25 -37.06 -1.68 -14.26
CA LYS A 25 -36.20 -0.48 -14.28
C LYS A 25 -35.69 -0.10 -15.65
N LYS A 26 -35.36 -1.08 -16.50
CA LYS A 26 -34.86 -0.83 -17.85
C LYS A 26 -35.90 -0.11 -18.71
N ALA A 27 -37.15 -0.58 -18.65
CA ALA A 27 -38.27 0.06 -19.33
C ALA A 27 -38.58 1.45 -18.76
N GLN A 28 -38.50 1.60 -17.43
CA GLN A 28 -38.69 2.89 -16.76
C GLN A 28 -37.65 3.93 -17.21
N ASN A 29 -36.36 3.56 -17.24
CA ASN A 29 -35.30 4.46 -17.69
C ASN A 29 -35.48 4.87 -19.16
N LEU A 30 -35.89 3.94 -20.03
CA LEU A 30 -36.18 4.24 -21.44
C LEU A 30 -37.37 5.18 -21.61
N LEU A 31 -38.41 5.00 -20.81
CA LEU A 31 -39.55 5.91 -20.80
C LEU A 31 -39.15 7.31 -20.34
N GLU A 32 -38.38 7.41 -19.25
CA GLU A 32 -37.91 8.70 -18.73
C GLU A 32 -37.09 9.44 -19.78
N LEU A 33 -36.16 8.75 -20.44
CA LEU A 33 -35.40 9.31 -21.57
C LEU A 33 -36.32 9.79 -22.70
N ALA A 34 -37.28 8.96 -23.11
CA ALA A 34 -38.22 9.32 -24.17
C ALA A 34 -39.05 10.55 -23.78
N VAL A 35 -39.57 10.64 -22.55
CA VAL A 35 -40.36 11.77 -22.06
C VAL A 35 -39.53 13.06 -22.02
N GLN A 36 -38.25 12.98 -21.65
CA GLN A 36 -37.32 14.13 -21.65
C GLN A 36 -36.88 14.57 -23.04
N GLY A 37 -37.36 13.92 -24.10
CA GLY A 37 -37.10 14.32 -25.48
C GLY A 37 -35.83 13.72 -26.09
N PHE A 38 -35.13 12.82 -25.38
CA PHE A 38 -34.03 12.06 -25.98
C PHE A 38 -34.55 11.12 -27.07
N ASN A 39 -33.74 10.91 -28.11
CA ASN A 39 -34.09 10.04 -29.22
C ASN A 39 -33.88 8.58 -28.81
N VAL A 40 -34.98 7.90 -28.48
CA VAL A 40 -35.00 6.49 -28.10
C VAL A 40 -35.81 5.73 -29.16
N PRO A 41 -35.39 4.53 -29.59
CA PRO A 41 -36.16 3.73 -30.54
C PRO A 41 -37.57 3.44 -30.03
N LYS A 42 -38.54 3.32 -30.94
CA LYS A 42 -39.93 3.06 -30.56
C LYS A 42 -40.02 1.77 -29.76
N PHE A 43 -40.75 1.78 -28.67
CA PHE A 43 -40.91 0.57 -27.86
C PHE A 43 -42.28 0.47 -27.19
N SER A 44 -42.64 -0.76 -26.89
CA SER A 44 -43.77 -1.11 -26.04
C SER A 44 -43.32 -2.06 -24.94
N VAL A 45 -44.06 -2.10 -23.85
CA VAL A 45 -43.73 -2.93 -22.69
C VAL A 45 -44.88 -3.86 -22.38
N ILE A 46 -44.59 -5.16 -22.40
CA ILE A 46 -45.47 -6.20 -21.91
C ILE A 46 -45.25 -6.33 -20.40
N THR A 47 -46.30 -6.09 -19.63
CA THR A 47 -46.26 -6.21 -18.17
C THR A 47 -46.14 -7.66 -17.72
N ASN A 48 -45.70 -7.88 -16.48
CA ASN A 48 -45.75 -9.18 -15.83
C ASN A 48 -47.17 -9.63 -15.42
N LYS A 49 -48.19 -8.79 -15.61
CA LYS A 49 -49.57 -9.03 -15.18
C LYS A 49 -50.17 -10.28 -15.83
N TYR A 50 -49.97 -10.45 -17.13
CA TYR A 50 -50.46 -11.62 -17.86
C TYR A 50 -49.89 -12.92 -17.27
N PHE A 51 -48.60 -12.90 -16.92
CA PHE A 51 -47.98 -14.03 -16.24
C PHE A 51 -48.59 -14.26 -14.85
N ARG A 52 -48.73 -13.22 -14.03
CA ARG A 52 -49.26 -13.32 -12.65
C ARG A 52 -50.72 -13.79 -12.59
N GLU A 53 -51.58 -13.29 -13.49
CA GLU A 53 -53.02 -13.58 -13.46
C GLU A 53 -53.41 -14.86 -14.20
N VAL A 54 -52.67 -15.22 -15.25
CA VAL A 54 -53.02 -16.36 -16.12
C VAL A 54 -52.06 -17.51 -15.91
N ILE A 55 -50.78 -17.31 -16.22
CA ILE A 55 -49.79 -18.40 -16.27
C ILE A 55 -49.51 -18.96 -14.86
N LEU A 56 -49.40 -18.11 -13.84
CA LEU A 56 -49.15 -18.56 -12.46
C LEU A 56 -50.29 -19.42 -11.91
N ASN A 57 -51.53 -19.15 -12.30
CA ASN A 57 -52.69 -19.97 -11.93
C ASN A 57 -52.65 -21.34 -12.64
N GLU A 58 -52.29 -21.38 -13.91
CA GLU A 58 -52.11 -22.65 -14.65
C GLU A 58 -50.98 -23.51 -14.06
N ILE A 59 -49.87 -22.89 -13.64
CA ILE A 59 -48.77 -23.58 -12.94
C ILE A 59 -49.30 -24.24 -11.66
N LYS A 60 -50.07 -23.51 -10.85
CA LYS A 60 -50.67 -24.03 -9.61
C LYS A 60 -51.64 -25.19 -9.88
N GLU A 61 -52.44 -25.11 -10.93
CA GLU A 61 -53.36 -26.19 -11.31
C GLU A 61 -52.63 -27.44 -11.83
N TYR A 62 -51.58 -27.25 -12.63
CA TYR A 62 -50.77 -28.35 -13.15
C TYR A 62 -50.08 -29.13 -12.01
N SER A 63 -49.47 -28.43 -11.06
CA SER A 63 -48.83 -29.07 -9.89
C SER A 63 -49.82 -29.91 -9.07
N ARG A 64 -51.04 -29.41 -8.87
CA ARG A 64 -52.11 -30.15 -8.16
C ARG A 64 -52.55 -31.41 -8.91
N LYS A 65 -52.66 -31.37 -10.25
CA LYS A 65 -53.09 -32.50 -11.07
C LYS A 65 -52.07 -33.64 -11.12
N GLU A 66 -50.78 -33.33 -11.04
CA GLU A 66 -49.68 -34.32 -11.03
C GLU A 66 -49.50 -35.02 -9.67
N GLY A 67 -50.40 -34.80 -8.70
CA GLY A 67 -50.34 -35.43 -7.37
C GLY A 67 -49.19 -34.91 -6.48
N ASN A 68 -48.59 -33.78 -6.86
CA ASN A 68 -47.55 -33.12 -6.10
C ASN A 68 -48.22 -32.04 -5.23
N GLU A 69 -48.29 -32.24 -3.90
CA GLU A 69 -48.79 -31.22 -2.94
C GLU A 69 -47.84 -30.02 -2.79
N ASP A 70 -47.08 -29.68 -3.84
CA ASP A 70 -46.16 -28.56 -3.87
C ASP A 70 -46.94 -27.25 -4.03
N GLU A 71 -47.20 -26.56 -2.91
CA GLU A 71 -47.80 -25.23 -2.93
C GLU A 71 -46.80 -24.18 -3.44
N ILE A 72 -46.87 -23.84 -4.73
CA ILE A 72 -46.03 -22.80 -5.34
C ILE A 72 -46.65 -21.43 -5.04
N SER A 73 -46.37 -20.89 -3.85
CA SER A 73 -46.87 -19.58 -3.38
C SER A 73 -45.85 -18.45 -3.54
N ASP A 74 -44.56 -18.76 -3.40
CA ASP A 74 -43.46 -17.79 -3.37
C ASP A 74 -42.14 -18.42 -3.89
N TRP A 75 -41.07 -17.64 -4.09
CA TRP A 75 -39.80 -18.18 -4.58
C TRP A 75 -39.18 -19.25 -3.63
N ASN A 76 -39.45 -19.17 -2.32
CA ASN A 76 -38.93 -20.14 -1.35
C ASN A 76 -39.56 -21.52 -1.54
N SER A 77 -40.86 -21.57 -1.82
CA SER A 77 -41.58 -22.81 -2.08
C SER A 77 -41.06 -23.59 -3.29
N ILE A 78 -40.36 -22.92 -4.21
CA ILE A 78 -39.68 -23.57 -5.36
C ILE A 78 -38.37 -24.25 -4.91
N PHE A 79 -37.69 -23.69 -3.91
CA PHE A 79 -36.47 -24.27 -3.34
C PHE A 79 -36.73 -25.40 -2.34
N ASP A 80 -37.94 -25.49 -1.80
CA ASP A 80 -38.34 -26.57 -0.92
C ASP A 80 -38.56 -27.88 -1.70
N GLY A 81 -37.98 -28.98 -1.23
CA GLY A 81 -38.10 -30.29 -1.89
C GLY A 81 -37.27 -30.42 -3.18
N ASN A 82 -37.86 -30.96 -4.26
CA ASN A 82 -37.16 -31.18 -5.53
C ASN A 82 -37.28 -29.95 -6.46
N THR A 83 -36.33 -29.02 -6.34
CA THR A 83 -36.27 -27.77 -7.12
C THR A 83 -36.20 -28.02 -8.63
N GLU A 84 -35.44 -29.02 -9.09
CA GLU A 84 -35.29 -29.32 -10.53
C GLU A 84 -36.63 -29.70 -11.14
N ARG A 85 -37.36 -30.62 -10.52
CA ARG A 85 -38.69 -31.04 -10.96
C ARG A 85 -39.68 -29.87 -11.02
N LYS A 86 -39.70 -29.02 -9.97
CA LYS A 86 -40.59 -27.85 -9.91
C LYS A 86 -40.30 -26.87 -11.05
N THR A 87 -39.02 -26.63 -11.30
CA THR A 87 -38.54 -25.74 -12.36
C THR A 87 -38.91 -26.29 -13.75
N GLU A 88 -38.72 -27.59 -13.99
CA GLU A 88 -39.11 -28.26 -15.24
C GLU A 88 -40.61 -28.17 -15.52
N ASN A 89 -41.45 -28.39 -14.49
CA ASN A 89 -42.90 -28.27 -14.61
C ASN A 89 -43.33 -26.84 -14.97
N ILE A 90 -42.74 -25.83 -14.34
CA ILE A 90 -43.02 -24.42 -14.64
C ILE A 90 -42.65 -24.10 -16.10
N VAL A 91 -41.45 -24.51 -16.54
CA VAL A 91 -40.99 -24.29 -17.92
C VAL A 91 -41.91 -24.98 -18.93
N LYS A 92 -42.39 -26.19 -18.63
CA LYS A 92 -43.33 -26.91 -19.49
C LYS A 92 -44.66 -26.16 -19.64
N VAL A 93 -45.24 -25.69 -18.53
CA VAL A 93 -46.49 -24.91 -18.56
C VAL A 93 -46.32 -23.64 -19.39
N ILE A 94 -45.22 -22.90 -19.23
CA ILE A 94 -44.98 -21.67 -20.03
C ILE A 94 -44.88 -21.98 -21.53
N LYS A 95 -44.18 -23.06 -21.90
CA LYS A 95 -44.05 -23.49 -23.31
C LYS A 95 -45.39 -23.86 -23.92
N GLU A 96 -46.15 -24.71 -23.23
CA GLU A 96 -47.42 -25.28 -23.72
C GLU A 96 -48.61 -24.32 -23.59
N HIS A 97 -48.50 -23.26 -22.78
CA HIS A 97 -49.58 -22.29 -22.56
C HIS A 97 -50.10 -21.69 -23.88
N LYS A 98 -51.41 -21.80 -24.11
CA LYS A 98 -52.09 -21.19 -25.25
C LYS A 98 -52.47 -19.76 -24.90
N ILE A 99 -51.80 -18.81 -25.56
CA ILE A 99 -52.02 -17.39 -25.34
C ILE A 99 -53.44 -17.00 -25.78
N LYS A 100 -54.13 -16.19 -24.96
CA LYS A 100 -55.47 -15.68 -25.28
C LYS A 100 -55.45 -14.85 -26.58
N GLU A 101 -56.42 -15.06 -27.47
CA GLU A 101 -56.49 -14.36 -28.78
C GLU A 101 -56.48 -12.83 -28.65
N GLU A 102 -57.13 -12.28 -27.62
CA GLU A 102 -57.14 -10.83 -27.35
C GLU A 102 -55.72 -10.29 -27.10
N PHE A 103 -54.90 -11.04 -26.36
CA PHE A 103 -53.52 -10.64 -26.05
C PHE A 103 -52.60 -10.78 -27.27
N LEU A 104 -52.79 -11.83 -28.09
CA LEU A 104 -52.09 -11.96 -29.37
C LEU A 104 -52.38 -10.80 -30.31
N LYS A 105 -53.65 -10.40 -30.44
CA LYS A 105 -54.05 -9.23 -31.24
C LYS A 105 -53.42 -7.94 -30.74
N GLU A 106 -53.28 -7.75 -29.42
CA GLU A 106 -52.59 -6.58 -28.87
C GLU A 106 -51.09 -6.56 -29.23
N ILE A 107 -50.40 -7.70 -29.18
CA ILE A 107 -48.99 -7.81 -29.61
C ILE A 107 -48.86 -7.55 -31.13
N GLU A 108 -49.75 -8.13 -31.93
CA GLU A 108 -49.76 -7.93 -33.39
C GLU A 108 -49.98 -6.46 -33.77
N ASN A 109 -50.74 -5.71 -32.97
CA ASN A 109 -50.99 -4.28 -33.21
C ASN A 109 -49.80 -3.36 -32.85
N ILE A 110 -48.77 -3.88 -32.19
CA ILE A 110 -47.59 -3.12 -31.78
C ILE A 110 -46.47 -3.22 -32.82
N ALA A 111 -46.44 -4.30 -33.60
CA ALA A 111 -45.39 -4.57 -34.56
C ALA A 111 -45.87 -4.37 -36.01
N GLU A 112 -45.03 -3.72 -36.80
CA GLU A 112 -45.17 -3.54 -38.24
C GLU A 112 -44.58 -4.76 -38.98
N ASN A 113 -45.12 -5.09 -40.16
CA ASN A 113 -44.75 -6.32 -40.86
C ASN A 113 -43.33 -6.30 -41.45
N ASP A 114 -42.80 -5.11 -41.75
CA ASP A 114 -41.50 -4.93 -42.42
C ASP A 114 -40.38 -4.48 -41.46
N SER A 115 -40.65 -4.42 -40.16
CA SER A 115 -39.69 -4.00 -39.12
C SER A 115 -39.15 -5.17 -38.30
N TYR A 116 -37.99 -4.94 -37.69
CA TYR A 116 -37.34 -5.88 -36.77
C TYR A 116 -37.37 -5.33 -35.35
N TYR A 117 -37.44 -6.22 -34.36
CA TYR A 117 -37.58 -5.87 -32.95
C TYR A 117 -36.51 -6.54 -32.07
N ALA A 118 -36.04 -5.82 -31.07
CA ALA A 118 -35.35 -6.36 -29.91
C ALA A 118 -36.39 -6.73 -28.84
N VAL A 119 -36.31 -7.97 -28.34
CA VAL A 119 -37.10 -8.48 -27.23
C VAL A 119 -36.17 -8.56 -26.01
N ARG A 120 -36.32 -7.62 -25.06
CA ARG A 120 -35.41 -7.44 -23.91
C ARG A 120 -36.15 -7.63 -22.60
N SER A 121 -35.51 -8.24 -21.60
CA SER A 121 -36.02 -8.29 -20.23
C SER A 121 -35.97 -6.92 -19.54
N SER A 122 -36.91 -6.68 -18.63
CA SER A 122 -36.94 -5.54 -17.73
C SER A 122 -37.47 -5.98 -16.37
N SER A 123 -36.56 -6.35 -15.46
CA SER A 123 -36.92 -6.69 -14.08
C SER A 123 -36.90 -5.47 -13.15
N ILE A 124 -37.61 -5.58 -12.02
CA ILE A 124 -37.58 -4.60 -10.92
C ILE A 124 -36.25 -4.70 -10.16
N GLU A 125 -35.65 -5.90 -10.13
CA GLU A 125 -34.44 -6.25 -9.38
C GLU A 125 -33.17 -5.98 -10.20
N GLU A 126 -33.29 -6.06 -11.52
CA GLU A 126 -32.30 -5.62 -12.50
C GLU A 126 -32.00 -4.11 -12.31
N ASP A 127 -30.73 -3.75 -12.39
CA ASP A 127 -30.19 -2.39 -12.18
C ASP A 127 -30.53 -1.76 -10.79
N SER A 128 -30.60 -2.56 -9.71
CA SER A 128 -30.66 -2.04 -8.33
C SER A 128 -29.28 -1.65 -7.78
N SER A 129 -29.21 -0.66 -6.88
CA SER A 129 -27.96 -0.27 -6.21
C SER A 129 -27.38 -1.36 -5.31
N ASN A 130 -28.18 -2.37 -4.94
CA ASN A 130 -27.83 -3.37 -3.94
C ASN A 130 -27.56 -4.77 -4.55
N PHE A 131 -27.97 -5.02 -5.80
CA PHE A 131 -27.84 -6.30 -6.49
C PHE A 131 -27.58 -6.09 -7.98
N SER A 132 -26.40 -6.52 -8.45
CA SER A 132 -26.05 -6.52 -9.87
C SER A 132 -26.66 -7.74 -10.56
N PHE A 133 -27.94 -7.66 -10.95
CA PHE A 133 -28.61 -8.61 -11.85
C PHE A 133 -28.30 -8.36 -13.33
N ALA A 134 -27.18 -7.69 -13.64
CA ALA A 134 -26.86 -7.31 -15.01
C ALA A 134 -26.47 -8.55 -15.84
N GLY A 135 -27.11 -8.73 -16.99
CA GLY A 135 -26.75 -9.75 -17.98
C GLY A 135 -27.23 -11.18 -17.68
N GLN A 136 -28.14 -11.39 -16.72
CA GLN A 136 -28.63 -12.73 -16.37
C GLN A 136 -29.89 -13.18 -17.13
N PHE A 137 -30.60 -12.26 -17.78
CA PHE A 137 -31.80 -12.56 -18.56
C PHE A 137 -31.52 -12.41 -20.05
N GLU A 138 -32.18 -13.25 -20.85
CA GLU A 138 -31.94 -13.34 -22.29
C GLU A 138 -32.45 -12.08 -23.03
N THR A 139 -31.70 -11.66 -24.06
CA THR A 139 -32.10 -10.61 -25.00
C THR A 139 -32.02 -11.16 -26.42
N TYR A 140 -33.08 -10.97 -27.19
CA TYR A 140 -33.17 -11.45 -28.57
C TYR A 140 -33.24 -10.28 -29.53
N LEU A 141 -32.36 -10.26 -30.53
CA LEU A 141 -32.30 -9.19 -31.54
C LEU A 141 -32.89 -9.67 -32.88
N TYR A 142 -33.31 -8.72 -33.71
CA TYR A 142 -33.85 -8.94 -35.05
C TYR A 142 -35.04 -9.90 -35.13
N ILE A 143 -35.97 -9.76 -34.20
CA ILE A 143 -37.18 -10.58 -34.15
C ILE A 143 -38.27 -9.95 -35.03
N LYS A 144 -38.84 -10.75 -35.93
CA LYS A 144 -40.01 -10.37 -36.71
C LYS A 144 -41.28 -10.49 -35.89
N LYS A 145 -42.31 -9.75 -36.31
CA LYS A 145 -43.65 -9.75 -35.73
C LYS A 145 -44.17 -11.15 -35.40
N GLU A 146 -44.07 -12.10 -36.32
CA GLU A 146 -44.57 -13.48 -36.13
C GLU A 146 -43.87 -14.25 -34.98
N ASN A 147 -42.63 -13.89 -34.62
CA ASN A 147 -41.82 -14.60 -33.61
C ASN A 147 -41.77 -13.88 -32.25
N ILE A 148 -42.36 -12.69 -32.11
CA ILE A 148 -42.27 -11.90 -30.87
C ILE A 148 -42.79 -12.70 -29.67
N MET A 149 -43.96 -13.34 -29.80
CA MET A 149 -44.59 -14.06 -28.70
C MET A 149 -43.76 -15.28 -28.25
N GLU A 150 -43.10 -15.96 -29.18
CA GLU A 150 -42.19 -17.07 -28.88
C GLU A 150 -41.03 -16.56 -28.00
N LYS A 151 -40.43 -15.42 -28.36
CA LYS A 151 -39.33 -14.82 -27.60
C LYS A 151 -39.75 -14.23 -26.26
N VAL A 152 -40.98 -13.72 -26.15
CA VAL A 152 -41.55 -13.32 -24.85
C VAL A 152 -41.63 -14.51 -23.89
N LYS A 153 -42.06 -15.69 -24.37
CA LYS A 153 -42.06 -16.92 -23.55
C LYS A 153 -40.64 -17.32 -23.14
N GLU A 154 -39.67 -17.25 -24.05
CA GLU A 154 -38.27 -17.54 -23.74
C GLU A 154 -37.71 -16.61 -22.65
N VAL A 155 -38.04 -15.31 -22.70
CA VAL A 155 -37.67 -14.35 -21.65
C VAL A 155 -38.28 -14.75 -20.29
N TRP A 156 -39.55 -15.15 -20.24
CA TRP A 156 -40.14 -15.66 -19.00
C TRP A 156 -39.47 -16.93 -18.49
N ILE A 157 -39.16 -17.87 -19.39
CA ILE A 157 -38.45 -19.12 -19.07
C ILE A 157 -37.05 -18.85 -18.51
N SER A 158 -36.34 -17.83 -19.00
CA SER A 158 -34.98 -17.49 -18.52
C SER A 158 -34.91 -17.19 -17.01
N SER A 159 -36.03 -16.78 -16.41
CA SER A 159 -36.16 -16.55 -14.95
C SER A 159 -35.99 -17.81 -14.11
N PHE A 160 -36.10 -18.98 -14.74
CA PHE A 160 -36.05 -20.30 -14.12
C PHE A 160 -34.76 -21.05 -14.51
N SER A 161 -33.77 -20.38 -15.12
CA SER A 161 -32.47 -20.97 -15.42
C SER A 161 -31.68 -21.32 -14.15
N SER A 162 -30.80 -22.32 -14.23
CA SER A 162 -30.01 -22.80 -13.08
C SER A 162 -29.16 -21.70 -12.42
N HIS A 163 -28.65 -20.74 -13.21
CA HIS A 163 -27.88 -19.60 -12.71
C HIS A 163 -28.75 -18.60 -11.93
N VAL A 164 -29.89 -18.21 -12.48
CA VAL A 164 -30.84 -17.27 -11.82
C VAL A 164 -31.40 -17.90 -10.55
N MET A 165 -31.74 -19.19 -10.58
CA MET A 165 -32.25 -19.94 -9.42
C MET A 165 -31.22 -20.07 -8.30
N LYS A 166 -29.94 -20.36 -8.62
CA LYS A 166 -28.86 -20.42 -7.64
C LYS A 166 -28.69 -19.08 -6.93
N TYR A 167 -28.70 -17.97 -7.67
CA TYR A 167 -28.55 -16.63 -7.12
C TYR A 167 -29.73 -16.23 -6.22
N ARG A 168 -30.97 -16.60 -6.60
CA ARG A 168 -32.16 -16.37 -5.76
C ARG A 168 -32.10 -17.11 -4.42
N LYS A 169 -31.56 -18.33 -4.38
CA LYS A 169 -31.37 -19.12 -3.15
C LYS A 169 -30.42 -18.48 -2.13
N GLU A 170 -29.47 -17.67 -2.60
CA GLU A 170 -28.48 -16.98 -1.75
C GLU A 170 -29.04 -15.73 -1.02
N GLY A 171 -30.32 -15.39 -1.25
CA GLY A 171 -31.22 -14.86 -0.21
C GLY A 171 -31.21 -13.36 0.12
N LYS A 172 -31.51 -12.46 -0.82
CA LYS A 172 -31.71 -11.03 -0.51
C LYS A 172 -32.75 -10.26 -1.36
N ILE A 173 -33.89 -10.85 -1.75
CA ILE A 173 -34.88 -10.16 -2.61
C ILE A 173 -36.33 -10.62 -2.36
N ASN A 174 -37.28 -9.93 -2.98
CA ASN A 174 -38.73 -10.12 -2.89
C ASN A 174 -39.16 -11.58 -3.06
N ASN A 175 -40.04 -12.05 -2.16
CA ASN A 175 -40.49 -13.44 -2.12
C ASN A 175 -41.58 -13.74 -3.17
N GLU A 176 -42.26 -12.75 -3.76
CA GLU A 176 -43.26 -13.03 -4.79
C GLU A 176 -42.65 -13.64 -6.06
N ILE A 177 -43.21 -14.75 -6.54
CA ILE A 177 -42.85 -15.32 -7.85
C ILE A 177 -43.20 -14.31 -8.92
N ASN A 178 -42.18 -13.85 -9.64
CA ASN A 178 -42.35 -12.85 -10.68
C ASN A 178 -41.38 -13.07 -11.84
N VAL A 179 -41.84 -12.80 -13.05
CA VAL A 179 -41.03 -12.75 -14.27
C VAL A 179 -40.75 -11.29 -14.64
N PRO A 180 -39.66 -10.99 -15.37
CA PRO A 180 -39.43 -9.64 -15.88
C PRO A 180 -40.57 -9.20 -16.82
N ALA A 181 -40.83 -7.89 -16.83
CA ALA A 181 -41.56 -7.28 -17.93
C ALA A 181 -40.72 -7.42 -19.22
N VAL A 182 -41.37 -7.39 -20.39
CA VAL A 182 -40.68 -7.58 -21.67
C VAL A 182 -40.79 -6.32 -22.52
N ILE A 183 -39.65 -5.75 -22.88
CA ILE A 183 -39.54 -4.62 -23.79
C ILE A 183 -39.51 -5.14 -25.22
N ILE A 184 -40.43 -4.67 -26.04
CA ILE A 184 -40.43 -4.85 -27.49
C ILE A 184 -40.00 -3.53 -28.10
N GLN A 185 -38.73 -3.43 -28.48
CA GLN A 185 -38.10 -2.21 -28.98
C GLN A 185 -37.78 -2.37 -30.46
N GLU A 186 -38.10 -1.39 -31.29
CA GLU A 186 -37.72 -1.38 -32.70
C GLU A 186 -36.20 -1.41 -32.84
N MET A 187 -35.69 -2.28 -33.72
CA MET A 187 -34.25 -2.41 -33.95
C MET A 187 -33.73 -1.19 -34.69
N VAL A 188 -32.63 -0.64 -34.18
CA VAL A 188 -31.82 0.34 -34.90
C VAL A 188 -30.82 -0.44 -35.77
N ASN A 189 -30.85 -0.26 -37.08
CA ASN A 189 -29.87 -0.89 -37.96
C ASN A 189 -28.57 -0.06 -37.95
N SER A 190 -27.81 -0.19 -36.87
CA SER A 190 -26.74 0.73 -36.55
C SER A 190 -25.55 0.60 -37.50
N GLU A 191 -25.12 1.74 -38.03
CA GLU A 191 -23.85 1.88 -38.76
C GLU A 191 -22.68 1.91 -37.76
N LYS A 192 -22.91 2.53 -36.60
CA LYS A 192 -21.96 2.71 -35.51
C LYS A 192 -22.71 2.55 -34.19
N ALA A 193 -22.12 1.90 -33.20
CA ALA A 193 -22.73 1.73 -31.89
C ALA A 193 -21.67 1.51 -30.81
N GLY A 194 -22.07 1.65 -29.55
CA GLY A 194 -21.19 1.37 -28.43
C GLY A 194 -21.74 1.82 -27.08
N VAL A 195 -20.82 2.10 -26.17
CA VAL A 195 -21.11 2.47 -24.78
C VAL A 195 -20.50 3.82 -24.42
N GLY A 196 -21.12 4.51 -23.47
CA GLY A 196 -20.69 5.83 -23.02
C GLY A 196 -20.86 5.97 -21.50
N PHE A 197 -19.78 6.28 -20.80
CA PHE A 197 -19.79 6.56 -19.37
C PHE A 197 -19.72 8.05 -19.14
N SER A 198 -20.63 8.59 -18.33
CA SER A 198 -20.61 10.01 -17.95
C SER A 198 -19.46 10.36 -17.00
N VAL A 199 -18.64 9.40 -16.61
CA VAL A 199 -17.49 9.54 -15.71
C VAL A 199 -16.44 8.56 -16.17
N ASN A 200 -15.16 8.91 -16.09
CA ASN A 200 -14.12 7.98 -16.47
C ASN A 200 -14.01 6.83 -15.45
N PRO A 201 -14.33 5.58 -15.84
CA PRO A 201 -14.40 4.46 -14.91
C PRO A 201 -13.01 3.96 -14.48
N VAL A 202 -11.94 4.35 -15.18
CA VAL A 202 -10.56 3.92 -14.92
C VAL A 202 -9.90 4.77 -13.84
N ASN A 203 -10.02 6.10 -13.97
CA ASN A 203 -9.38 7.06 -13.06
C ASN A 203 -10.36 7.72 -12.07
N GLY A 204 -11.67 7.53 -12.23
CA GLY A 204 -12.71 8.13 -11.41
C GLY A 204 -12.93 9.63 -11.66
N ASN A 205 -12.45 10.18 -12.77
CA ASN A 205 -12.57 11.61 -13.08
C ASN A 205 -14.00 11.95 -13.56
N TYR A 206 -14.73 12.73 -12.76
CA TYR A 206 -16.09 13.18 -13.03
C TYR A 206 -16.19 14.26 -14.12
N ASP A 207 -15.07 14.88 -14.51
CA ASP A 207 -15.03 15.85 -15.60
C ASP A 207 -14.79 15.18 -16.96
N GLU A 208 -14.53 13.88 -17.00
CA GLU A 208 -14.25 13.13 -18.23
C GLU A 208 -15.41 12.19 -18.58
N ILE A 209 -15.87 12.26 -19.82
CA ILE A 209 -16.78 11.31 -20.44
C ILE A 209 -15.94 10.32 -21.25
N VAL A 210 -16.22 9.03 -21.11
CA VAL A 210 -15.53 7.98 -21.85
C VAL A 210 -16.52 7.30 -22.80
N ILE A 211 -16.26 7.39 -24.09
CA ILE A 211 -17.07 6.80 -25.15
C ILE A 211 -16.25 5.71 -25.82
N SER A 212 -16.83 4.52 -25.95
CA SER A 212 -16.28 3.44 -26.78
C SER A 212 -17.24 3.13 -27.92
N GLY A 213 -16.72 3.01 -29.14
CA GLY A 213 -17.55 2.81 -30.33
C GLY A 213 -16.94 1.83 -31.34
N THR A 214 -17.80 1.10 -32.05
CA THR A 214 -17.44 0.18 -33.14
C THR A 214 -18.43 0.32 -34.31
N TYR A 215 -18.12 -0.32 -35.44
CA TYR A 215 -19.01 -0.40 -36.59
C TYR A 215 -20.03 -1.53 -36.42
N GLY A 216 -21.25 -1.31 -36.93
CA GLY A 216 -22.36 -2.27 -36.81
C GLY A 216 -23.05 -2.21 -35.46
N LEU A 217 -23.47 -3.36 -34.93
CA LEU A 217 -24.17 -3.49 -33.65
C LEU A 217 -23.24 -3.34 -32.45
N GLY A 218 -23.73 -2.71 -31.39
CA GLY A 218 -22.97 -2.45 -30.16
C GLY A 218 -22.79 -3.69 -29.27
N THR A 219 -23.47 -4.80 -29.55
CA THR A 219 -23.34 -6.06 -28.80
C THR A 219 -21.91 -6.60 -28.83
N SER A 220 -21.17 -6.42 -29.92
CA SER A 220 -19.76 -6.83 -29.99
C SER A 220 -18.85 -6.15 -28.96
N ILE A 221 -19.17 -4.92 -28.53
CA ILE A 221 -18.47 -4.24 -27.43
C ILE A 221 -18.96 -4.75 -26.08
N VAL A 222 -20.26 -4.95 -25.93
CA VAL A 222 -20.87 -5.39 -24.66
C VAL A 222 -20.46 -6.83 -24.31
N ASP A 223 -20.37 -7.71 -25.32
CA ASP A 223 -19.99 -9.11 -25.19
C ASP A 223 -18.46 -9.31 -25.14
N GLY A 224 -17.69 -8.26 -25.48
CA GLY A 224 -16.22 -8.28 -25.45
C GLY A 224 -15.55 -8.89 -26.68
N ASP A 225 -16.28 -9.09 -27.77
CA ASP A 225 -15.76 -9.62 -29.03
C ASP A 225 -14.88 -8.60 -29.79
N GLU A 226 -15.10 -7.31 -29.58
CA GLU A 226 -14.37 -6.20 -30.21
C GLU A 226 -14.07 -5.08 -29.20
N ASN A 227 -12.87 -4.50 -29.28
CA ASN A 227 -12.40 -3.50 -28.33
C ASN A 227 -12.75 -2.05 -28.73
N GLY A 228 -13.11 -1.83 -30.00
CA GLY A 228 -13.55 -0.54 -30.54
C GLY A 228 -12.53 0.60 -30.42
N ASP A 229 -12.94 1.80 -30.87
CA ASP A 229 -12.22 3.04 -30.60
C ASP A 229 -12.60 3.59 -29.22
N LEU A 230 -11.69 4.35 -28.60
CA LEU A 230 -11.93 5.02 -27.33
C LEU A 230 -11.79 6.54 -27.48
N PHE A 231 -12.80 7.28 -27.02
CA PHE A 231 -12.84 8.74 -27.03
C PHE A 231 -13.04 9.25 -25.60
N ILE A 232 -12.19 10.18 -25.18
CA ILE A 232 -12.33 10.87 -23.89
C ILE A 232 -12.73 12.31 -24.18
N TYR A 233 -13.92 12.70 -23.72
CA TYR A 233 -14.49 14.03 -23.90
C TYR A 233 -14.55 14.78 -22.56
N ASN A 234 -13.87 15.92 -22.46
CA ASN A 234 -13.87 16.71 -21.23
C ASN A 234 -15.13 17.59 -21.14
N LYS A 235 -15.91 17.45 -20.07
CA LYS A 235 -17.17 18.17 -19.86
C LYS A 235 -17.00 19.70 -19.78
N LYS A 236 -15.87 20.17 -19.25
CA LYS A 236 -15.57 21.58 -19.00
C LYS A 236 -14.87 22.24 -20.18
N THR A 237 -13.78 21.64 -20.66
CA THR A 237 -12.94 22.22 -21.72
C THR A 237 -13.44 21.87 -23.13
N LYS A 238 -14.31 20.87 -23.25
CA LYS A 238 -14.79 20.30 -24.52
C LYS A 238 -13.70 19.68 -25.40
N GLU A 239 -12.53 19.42 -24.82
CA GLU A 239 -11.41 18.74 -25.48
C GLU A 239 -11.75 17.26 -25.73
N ILE A 240 -11.37 16.75 -26.92
CA ILE A 240 -11.53 15.34 -27.31
C ILE A 240 -10.14 14.71 -27.42
N LYS A 241 -9.91 13.62 -26.67
CA LYS A 241 -8.77 12.73 -26.86
C LYS A 241 -9.23 11.43 -27.50
N LYS A 242 -8.46 10.91 -28.45
CA LYS A 242 -8.83 9.73 -29.24
C LYS A 242 -7.76 8.65 -29.13
N GLU A 243 -8.19 7.42 -28.97
CA GLU A 243 -7.37 6.22 -29.14
C GLU A 243 -8.05 5.36 -30.20
N ILE A 244 -7.55 5.46 -31.43
CA ILE A 244 -8.10 4.74 -32.58
C ILE A 244 -7.45 3.38 -32.68
N ARG A 245 -8.26 2.33 -32.79
CA ARG A 245 -7.81 0.93 -32.90
C ARG A 245 -8.23 0.36 -34.25
N THR A 246 -7.58 -0.72 -34.66
CA THR A 246 -7.98 -1.48 -35.85
C THR A 246 -9.22 -2.32 -35.52
N LYS A 247 -10.35 -2.04 -36.18
CA LYS A 247 -11.59 -2.82 -36.02
C LYS A 247 -11.51 -4.04 -36.93
N LYS A 248 -11.61 -5.23 -36.34
CA LYS A 248 -11.42 -6.53 -37.03
C LYS A 248 -12.72 -7.21 -37.37
N ILE A 249 -13.78 -6.92 -36.64
CA ILE A 249 -15.10 -7.50 -36.88
C ILE A 249 -16.18 -6.43 -36.76
N ARG A 250 -17.29 -6.65 -37.47
CA ARG A 250 -18.55 -5.96 -37.22
C ARG A 250 -19.70 -6.96 -37.20
N GLN A 251 -20.68 -6.70 -36.34
CA GLN A 251 -21.93 -7.45 -36.31
C GLN A 251 -22.99 -6.68 -37.10
N VAL A 252 -23.60 -7.34 -38.09
CA VAL A 252 -24.64 -6.77 -38.96
C VAL A 252 -25.81 -7.74 -39.09
N LEU A 253 -26.94 -7.24 -39.57
CA LEU A 253 -28.07 -8.10 -39.93
C LEU A 253 -27.76 -8.91 -41.19
N ASP A 254 -27.89 -10.23 -41.10
CA ASP A 254 -28.02 -11.10 -42.25
C ASP A 254 -29.46 -11.03 -42.79
N PHE A 255 -29.65 -10.34 -43.90
CA PHE A 255 -30.96 -10.21 -44.54
C PHE A 255 -31.49 -11.55 -45.11
N GLU A 256 -30.61 -12.51 -45.42
CA GLU A 256 -30.99 -13.81 -45.99
C GLU A 256 -31.35 -14.81 -44.88
N ASN A 257 -30.48 -14.96 -43.87
CA ASN A 257 -30.67 -15.93 -42.79
C ASN A 257 -31.39 -15.35 -41.56
N LYS A 258 -31.72 -14.05 -41.58
CA LYS A 258 -32.49 -13.34 -40.54
C LYS A 258 -31.88 -13.50 -39.15
N LYS A 259 -30.55 -13.42 -39.06
CA LYS A 259 -29.75 -13.54 -37.84
C LYS A 259 -28.64 -12.49 -37.81
N VAL A 260 -27.99 -12.33 -36.66
CA VAL A 260 -26.75 -11.55 -36.57
C VAL A 260 -25.64 -12.31 -37.31
N LYS A 261 -24.98 -11.65 -38.26
CA LYS A 261 -23.79 -12.14 -38.95
C LYS A 261 -22.58 -11.33 -38.51
N ILE A 262 -21.50 -12.03 -38.22
CA ILE A 262 -20.19 -11.42 -37.97
C ILE A 262 -19.47 -11.32 -39.32
N GLU A 263 -19.06 -10.11 -39.68
CA GLU A 263 -18.24 -9.85 -40.85
C GLU A 263 -16.83 -9.47 -40.40
N GLU A 264 -15.82 -10.14 -40.93
CA GLU A 264 -14.44 -9.70 -40.79
C GLU A 264 -14.24 -8.41 -41.60
N ILE A 265 -13.74 -7.39 -40.90
CA ILE A 265 -13.38 -6.10 -41.47
C ILE A 265 -11.94 -5.80 -41.10
N ASN A 266 -11.33 -4.82 -41.75
CA ASN A 266 -10.01 -4.32 -41.37
C ASN A 266 -9.99 -2.82 -41.59
N ILE A 267 -10.61 -2.08 -40.67
CA ILE A 267 -10.80 -0.63 -40.77
C ILE A 267 -9.98 0.05 -39.69
N GLU A 268 -9.08 0.93 -40.10
CA GLU A 268 -8.23 1.75 -39.21
C GLU A 268 -8.79 3.16 -39.00
N ASP A 269 -9.76 3.59 -39.82
CA ASP A 269 -10.41 4.90 -39.69
C ASP A 269 -11.23 5.02 -38.40
N GLU A 270 -11.31 6.24 -37.85
CA GLU A 270 -12.10 6.52 -36.65
C GLU A 270 -13.58 6.18 -36.84
N VAL A 271 -14.19 5.53 -35.86
CA VAL A 271 -15.62 5.18 -35.89
C VAL A 271 -16.49 6.44 -35.78
N LEU A 272 -16.13 7.35 -34.87
CA LEU A 272 -16.86 8.60 -34.66
C LEU A 272 -15.99 9.79 -35.04
N ASN A 273 -16.55 10.74 -35.80
CA ASN A 273 -15.92 12.04 -36.03
C ASN A 273 -16.13 12.97 -34.82
N ASP A 274 -15.42 14.10 -34.77
CA ASP A 274 -15.49 15.05 -33.65
C ASP A 274 -16.90 15.59 -33.38
N SER A 275 -17.68 15.82 -34.45
CA SER A 275 -19.06 16.30 -34.31
C SER A 275 -19.97 15.26 -33.68
N GLU A 276 -19.80 13.98 -34.04
CA GLU A 276 -20.55 12.86 -33.46
C GLU A 276 -20.15 12.62 -32.00
N VAL A 277 -18.85 12.71 -31.67
CA VAL A 277 -18.36 12.62 -30.28
C VAL A 277 -18.92 13.75 -29.44
N GLN A 278 -18.97 14.98 -29.97
CA GLN A 278 -19.53 16.13 -29.28
C GLN A 278 -21.06 15.98 -29.09
N GLU A 279 -21.80 15.58 -30.12
CA GLU A 279 -23.25 15.33 -30.03
C GLU A 279 -23.57 14.29 -28.95
N LEU A 280 -22.84 13.17 -28.96
CA LEU A 280 -23.00 12.11 -27.97
C LEU A 280 -22.57 12.58 -26.58
N GLY A 281 -21.45 13.30 -26.46
CA GLY A 281 -20.96 13.87 -25.22
C GLY A 281 -21.98 14.81 -24.55
N GLU A 282 -22.62 15.70 -25.32
CA GLU A 282 -23.68 16.59 -24.80
C GLU A 282 -24.94 15.81 -24.38
N ASN A 283 -25.33 14.76 -25.12
CA ASN A 283 -26.43 13.89 -24.71
C ASN A 283 -26.12 13.19 -23.37
N ILE A 284 -24.91 12.65 -23.22
CA ILE A 284 -24.43 12.02 -21.97
C ILE A 284 -24.47 13.00 -20.79
N ILE A 285 -24.03 14.25 -20.99
CA ILE A 285 -24.10 15.30 -19.95
C ILE A 285 -25.54 15.58 -19.54
N ASN A 286 -26.44 15.73 -20.51
CA ASN A 286 -27.84 16.04 -20.25
C ASN A 286 -28.56 14.88 -19.53
N ILE A 287 -28.26 13.64 -19.91
CA ILE A 287 -28.79 12.44 -19.24
C ILE A 287 -28.25 12.33 -17.81
N GLU A 288 -26.95 12.53 -17.58
CA GLU A 288 -26.37 12.56 -16.24
C GLU A 288 -27.01 13.64 -15.36
N LYS A 289 -27.21 14.84 -15.91
CA LYS A 289 -27.85 15.97 -15.22
C LYS A 289 -29.29 15.64 -14.80
N TYR A 290 -30.04 14.96 -15.66
CA TYR A 290 -31.40 14.52 -15.36
C TYR A 290 -31.44 13.53 -14.18
N TYR A 291 -30.59 12.49 -14.21
CA TYR A 291 -30.56 11.47 -13.17
C TYR A 291 -29.82 11.89 -11.88
N GLY A 292 -29.04 12.97 -11.92
CA GLY A 292 -28.31 13.52 -10.76
C GLY A 292 -27.17 12.63 -10.23
N LYS A 293 -26.77 11.63 -11.02
CA LYS A 293 -25.73 10.64 -10.69
C LYS A 293 -25.09 10.11 -11.98
N PRO A 294 -23.84 9.62 -11.93
CA PRO A 294 -23.16 9.16 -13.14
C PRO A 294 -23.90 8.00 -13.82
N GLN A 295 -23.90 8.02 -15.15
CA GLN A 295 -24.64 7.08 -16.00
C GLN A 295 -23.70 6.32 -16.94
N ASP A 296 -24.05 5.07 -17.19
CA ASP A 296 -23.56 4.18 -18.25
C ASP A 296 -24.68 4.08 -19.30
N MET A 297 -24.35 4.32 -20.56
CA MET A 297 -25.29 4.45 -21.67
C MET A 297 -24.90 3.60 -22.87
N GLU A 298 -25.87 2.89 -23.43
CA GLU A 298 -25.74 2.24 -24.74
C GLU A 298 -26.30 3.18 -25.82
N TRP A 299 -25.58 3.32 -26.93
CA TRP A 299 -25.94 4.23 -28.01
C TRP A 299 -25.72 3.60 -29.39
N ALA A 300 -26.42 4.12 -30.39
CA ALA A 300 -26.30 3.70 -31.79
C ALA A 300 -26.57 4.87 -32.76
N PHE A 301 -25.90 4.87 -33.91
CA PHE A 301 -26.20 5.75 -35.04
C PHE A 301 -26.80 4.95 -36.18
N GLU A 302 -27.91 5.45 -36.73
CA GLU A 302 -28.50 4.95 -37.98
C GLU A 302 -28.79 6.15 -38.88
N LYS A 303 -28.26 6.13 -40.12
CA LYS A 303 -28.44 7.23 -41.10
C LYS A 303 -28.06 8.60 -40.51
N GLY A 304 -26.97 8.65 -39.75
CA GLY A 304 -26.48 9.86 -39.09
C GLY A 304 -27.32 10.37 -37.91
N LYS A 305 -28.31 9.60 -37.42
CA LYS A 305 -29.11 9.96 -36.23
C LYS A 305 -28.67 9.16 -35.02
N LEU A 306 -28.37 9.84 -33.91
CA LEU A 306 -28.07 9.24 -32.62
C LEU A 306 -29.34 8.71 -31.94
N TYR A 307 -29.29 7.46 -31.49
CA TYR A 307 -30.29 6.81 -30.65
C TYR A 307 -29.66 6.34 -29.33
N ILE A 308 -30.36 6.58 -28.22
CA ILE A 308 -30.01 6.05 -26.90
C ILE A 308 -30.78 4.75 -26.69
N LEU A 309 -30.04 3.64 -26.55
CA LEU A 309 -30.59 2.29 -26.44
C LEU A 309 -30.82 1.86 -25.00
N GLN A 310 -30.06 2.41 -24.05
CA GLN A 310 -30.19 2.16 -22.61
C GLN A 310 -29.45 3.24 -21.80
N SER A 311 -29.89 3.50 -20.56
CA SER A 311 -29.13 4.25 -19.56
C SER A 311 -29.31 3.61 -18.18
N ARG A 312 -28.23 3.53 -17.39
CA ARG A 312 -28.22 2.98 -16.03
C ARG A 312 -27.18 3.67 -15.14
N PRO A 313 -27.39 3.74 -13.81
CA PRO A 313 -26.42 4.39 -12.93
C PRO A 313 -25.11 3.59 -12.80
N VAL A 314 -23.97 4.27 -12.77
CA VAL A 314 -22.68 3.65 -12.46
C VAL A 314 -22.61 3.34 -10.95
N THR A 315 -22.65 2.06 -10.60
CA THR A 315 -22.68 1.59 -9.20
C THR A 315 -21.31 1.28 -8.62
N THR A 316 -20.28 1.16 -9.46
CA THR A 316 -18.90 0.86 -9.06
C THR A 316 -18.20 2.07 -8.43
N LEU A 317 -18.66 3.28 -8.76
CA LEU A 317 -18.06 4.53 -8.28
C LEU A 317 -18.75 4.98 -6.99
N LYS A 318 -18.11 4.69 -5.84
CA LYS A 318 -18.53 5.27 -4.56
C LYS A 318 -18.29 6.79 -4.62
N LYS A 319 -19.35 7.58 -4.45
CA LYS A 319 -19.28 9.04 -4.33
C LYS A 319 -18.38 9.39 -3.14
N SER A 320 -17.12 9.72 -3.38
CA SER A 320 -16.25 10.25 -2.32
C SER A 320 -16.68 11.69 -2.07
N ASN A 321 -17.34 11.94 -0.94
CA ASN A 321 -17.51 13.32 -0.48
C ASN A 321 -16.11 13.92 -0.32
N GLU A 322 -15.74 14.88 -1.18
CA GLU A 322 -14.44 15.56 -1.13
C GLU A 322 -14.14 16.13 0.26
N LYS A 323 -15.19 16.57 0.99
CA LYS A 323 -15.09 17.06 2.37
C LYS A 323 -14.70 16.00 3.43
N THR A 324 -14.70 14.71 3.08
CA THR A 324 -14.30 13.60 3.97
C THR A 324 -12.99 12.92 3.56
N LEU A 325 -12.36 13.40 2.49
CA LEU A 325 -11.10 12.84 1.99
C LEU A 325 -9.92 13.32 2.87
N ASN A 326 -9.69 12.64 3.99
CA ASN A 326 -8.38 12.68 4.63
C ASN A 326 -7.40 11.88 3.77
N THR A 327 -6.75 12.55 2.82
CA THR A 327 -5.72 11.94 1.99
C THR A 327 -4.44 11.84 2.79
N ILE A 328 -3.90 10.63 2.94
CA ILE A 328 -2.60 10.40 3.58
C ILE A 328 -1.72 9.58 2.66
N ILE A 329 -0.48 10.03 2.50
CA ILE A 329 0.57 9.31 1.80
C ILE A 329 1.46 8.65 2.84
N TRP A 330 1.49 7.32 2.77
CA TRP A 330 2.27 6.48 3.64
C TRP A 330 3.57 6.09 2.94
N ASP A 331 4.68 6.14 3.66
CA ASP A 331 5.99 5.68 3.17
C ASP A 331 6.76 4.94 4.27
N ASN A 332 7.28 3.75 3.96
CA ASN A 332 8.10 2.98 4.88
C ASN A 332 9.58 2.83 4.46
N SER A 333 10.01 3.50 3.39
CA SER A 333 11.29 3.24 2.70
C SER A 333 12.51 3.39 3.62
N ASN A 334 12.43 4.33 4.56
CA ASN A 334 13.50 4.61 5.53
C ASN A 334 13.20 4.07 6.93
N ILE A 335 11.97 4.24 7.44
CA ILE A 335 11.62 3.87 8.82
C ILE A 335 11.71 2.36 9.09
N VAL A 336 11.61 1.54 8.05
CA VAL A 336 11.79 0.08 8.15
C VAL A 336 13.21 -0.33 8.56
N GLU A 337 14.23 0.51 8.37
CA GLU A 337 15.58 0.27 8.94
C GLU A 337 15.54 0.31 10.48
N SER A 338 14.63 1.10 11.04
CA SER A 338 14.45 1.27 12.49
C SER A 338 13.43 0.29 13.06
N TYR A 339 12.31 0.08 12.36
CA TYR A 339 11.21 -0.79 12.78
C TYR A 339 10.85 -1.74 11.63
N PRO A 340 11.70 -2.74 11.38
CA PRO A 340 11.44 -3.73 10.35
C PRO A 340 10.29 -4.66 10.74
N GLU A 341 9.62 -5.16 9.70
CA GLU A 341 8.55 -6.15 9.81
C GLU A 341 7.41 -5.68 10.74
N ILE A 342 6.80 -6.63 11.45
CA ILE A 342 5.65 -6.40 12.33
C ILE A 342 6.08 -5.78 13.66
N THR A 343 5.52 -4.63 14.01
CA THR A 343 5.76 -3.88 15.26
C THR A 343 4.55 -3.98 16.19
N LEU A 344 4.78 -4.45 17.42
CA LEU A 344 3.73 -4.63 18.41
C LEU A 344 3.21 -3.30 18.99
N PRO A 345 1.97 -3.28 19.53
CA PRO A 345 1.31 -2.07 20.03
C PRO A 345 2.14 -1.27 21.05
N LEU A 346 2.88 -1.93 21.93
CA LEU A 346 3.67 -1.25 22.94
C LEU A 346 4.75 -0.38 22.31
N THR A 347 5.53 -0.96 21.41
CA THR A 347 6.57 -0.26 20.64
C THR A 347 5.96 0.87 19.84
N PHE A 348 4.86 0.64 19.12
CA PHE A 348 4.23 1.70 18.34
C PHE A 348 3.75 2.88 19.20
N SER A 349 3.09 2.60 20.33
CA SER A 349 2.62 3.65 21.26
C SER A 349 3.77 4.47 21.85
N PHE A 350 4.90 3.82 22.15
CA PHE A 350 6.13 4.48 22.60
C PHE A 350 6.70 5.42 21.54
N ILE A 351 6.90 4.92 20.32
CA ILE A 351 7.58 5.68 19.26
C ILE A 351 6.70 6.78 18.69
N ARG A 352 5.37 6.58 18.64
CA ARG A 352 4.41 7.61 18.21
C ARG A 352 4.56 8.87 19.05
N LYS A 353 4.59 8.69 20.38
CA LYS A 353 4.79 9.79 21.31
C LYS A 353 6.20 10.37 21.22
N ALA A 354 7.22 9.52 21.20
CA ALA A 354 8.62 9.97 21.11
C ALA A 354 8.86 10.83 19.87
N TYR A 355 8.34 10.42 18.70
CA TYR A 355 8.45 11.20 17.46
C TYR A 355 7.73 12.55 17.56
N SER A 356 6.50 12.59 18.10
CA SER A 356 5.78 13.85 18.31
C SER A 356 6.60 14.83 19.15
N ASP A 357 7.08 14.39 20.32
CA ASP A 357 7.84 15.24 21.24
C ASP A 357 9.18 15.69 20.65
N VAL A 358 9.90 14.78 19.99
CA VAL A 358 11.22 15.05 19.38
C VAL A 358 11.12 16.11 18.29
N TYR A 359 10.15 16.01 17.37
CA TYR A 359 10.00 16.99 16.29
C TYR A 359 9.40 18.31 16.74
N LYS A 360 8.52 18.28 17.75
CA LYS A 360 8.07 19.50 18.43
C LYS A 360 9.25 20.28 19.02
N ARG A 361 10.13 19.60 19.76
CA ARG A 361 11.36 20.22 20.32
C ARG A 361 12.29 20.71 19.23
N PHE A 362 12.45 19.97 18.14
CA PHE A 362 13.26 20.42 17.03
C PHE A 362 12.76 21.75 16.45
N SER A 363 11.46 21.87 16.21
CA SER A 363 10.85 23.13 15.75
C SER A 363 11.15 24.30 16.71
N GLU A 364 11.00 24.11 18.02
CA GLU A 364 11.33 25.14 19.03
C GLU A 364 12.80 25.59 18.93
N ILE A 365 13.73 24.66 18.76
CA ILE A 365 15.18 24.93 18.71
C ILE A 365 15.58 25.61 17.40
N THR A 366 14.90 25.26 16.32
CA THR A 366 15.04 25.94 15.03
C THR A 366 14.28 27.28 14.96
N GLY A 367 13.84 27.81 16.10
CA GLY A 367 13.28 29.16 16.23
C GLY A 367 11.88 29.31 15.63
N VAL A 368 11.14 28.20 15.48
CA VAL A 368 9.73 28.28 15.11
C VAL A 368 8.96 28.95 16.26
N PRO A 369 8.13 29.97 15.99
CA PRO A 369 7.40 30.67 17.04
C PRO A 369 6.51 29.73 17.86
N PRO A 370 6.41 29.88 19.19
CA PRO A 370 5.62 28.99 20.05
C PRO A 370 4.16 28.79 19.62
N LYS A 371 3.49 29.85 19.14
CA LYS A 371 2.13 29.78 18.61
C LYS A 371 2.00 28.84 17.39
N VAL A 372 3.02 28.83 16.53
CA VAL A 372 3.06 27.95 15.35
C VAL A 372 3.37 26.52 15.77
N VAL A 373 4.27 26.31 16.74
CA VAL A 373 4.51 24.98 17.31
C VAL A 373 3.22 24.41 17.91
N GLU A 374 2.45 25.22 18.63
CA GLU A 374 1.16 24.82 19.21
C GLU A 374 0.13 24.48 18.13
N SER A 375 0.00 25.30 17.08
CA SER A 375 -0.93 25.01 15.98
C SER A 375 -0.55 23.77 15.16
N TYR A 376 0.70 23.32 15.23
CA TYR A 376 1.21 22.11 14.57
C TYR A 376 1.10 20.85 15.42
N GLN A 377 0.49 20.89 16.61
CA GLN A 377 0.40 19.72 17.51
C GLN A 377 -0.18 18.48 16.82
N VAL A 378 -1.24 18.65 16.01
CA VAL A 378 -1.85 17.56 15.23
C VAL A 378 -0.87 16.96 14.20
N VAL A 379 0.01 17.78 13.62
CA VAL A 379 1.03 17.32 12.68
C VAL A 379 2.05 16.43 13.41
N TYR A 380 2.57 16.89 14.56
CA TYR A 380 3.53 16.12 15.38
C TYR A 380 2.94 14.79 15.88
N ASP A 381 1.70 14.80 16.34
CA ASP A 381 1.03 13.61 16.88
C ASP A 381 0.74 12.54 15.83
N ASN A 382 0.70 12.92 14.55
CA ASN A 382 0.34 12.07 13.42
C ASN A 382 1.49 11.93 12.41
N MET A 383 2.74 11.97 12.86
CA MET A 383 3.92 11.74 12.02
C MET A 383 4.07 10.27 11.59
N LEU A 384 3.53 9.34 12.39
CA LEU A 384 3.62 7.89 12.21
C LEU A 384 2.23 7.25 12.14
N GLY A 385 2.10 6.21 11.32
CA GLY A 385 0.95 5.31 11.26
C GLY A 385 1.37 3.85 11.46
N LEU A 386 0.46 3.04 12.00
CA LEU A 386 0.62 1.59 12.13
C LEU A 386 -0.44 0.91 11.25
N LEU A 387 0.00 0.35 10.13
CA LEU A 387 -0.88 -0.24 9.12
C LEU A 387 -0.51 -1.71 8.94
N LYS A 388 -1.47 -2.61 9.21
CA LYS A 388 -1.26 -4.07 9.21
C LYS A 388 0.01 -4.48 9.97
N GLY A 389 0.16 -3.91 11.18
CA GLY A 389 1.30 -4.16 12.06
C GLY A 389 2.62 -3.51 11.62
N ARG A 390 2.69 -2.72 10.55
CA ARG A 390 3.94 -2.12 10.04
C ARG A 390 3.92 -0.60 10.19
N VAL A 391 5.08 -0.01 10.46
CA VAL A 391 5.21 1.44 10.72
C VAL A 391 5.44 2.20 9.42
N TYR A 392 4.66 3.26 9.22
CA TYR A 392 4.76 4.16 8.06
C TYR A 392 4.91 5.61 8.51
N TYR A 393 5.68 6.38 7.76
CA TYR A 393 5.65 7.84 7.84
C TYR A 393 4.40 8.38 7.16
N ASN A 394 3.76 9.37 7.78
CA ASN A 394 2.82 10.25 7.10
C ASN A 394 3.63 11.33 6.36
N LEU A 395 3.85 11.15 5.06
CA LEU A 395 4.71 12.05 4.29
C LEU A 395 4.15 13.48 4.26
N ILE A 396 2.83 13.66 4.19
CA ILE A 396 2.21 14.99 4.16
C ILE A 396 2.57 15.77 5.43
N ASN A 397 2.50 15.14 6.60
CA ASN A 397 2.87 15.77 7.86
C ASN A 397 4.37 16.07 7.93
N TRP A 398 5.20 15.20 7.38
CA TRP A 398 6.63 15.47 7.21
C TRP A 398 6.91 16.69 6.33
N TYR A 399 6.22 16.83 5.20
CA TYR A 399 6.33 18.01 4.35
C TYR A 399 5.89 19.29 5.06
N LYS A 400 4.75 19.24 5.76
CA LYS A 400 4.26 20.36 6.59
C LYS A 400 5.32 20.79 7.61
N LEU A 401 5.95 19.83 8.29
CA LEU A 401 7.04 20.09 9.23
C LEU A 401 8.25 20.74 8.54
N LEU A 402 8.69 20.21 7.39
CA LEU A 402 9.85 20.74 6.65
C LEU A 402 9.68 22.20 6.23
N MET A 403 8.45 22.62 5.96
CA MET A 403 8.14 23.99 5.54
C MET A 403 8.30 25.02 6.67
N LEU A 404 8.43 24.58 7.93
CA LEU A 404 8.76 25.45 9.05
C LEU A 404 10.22 25.94 9.00
N PHE A 405 11.12 25.20 8.36
CA PHE A 405 12.55 25.50 8.33
C PHE A 405 12.96 26.42 7.16
N PRO A 406 14.02 27.22 7.31
CA PRO A 406 14.49 28.12 6.25
C PRO A 406 14.97 27.38 4.99
N ASN A 407 14.73 27.99 3.82
CA ASN A 407 15.12 27.48 2.49
C ASN A 407 14.53 26.09 2.13
N SER A 408 13.35 25.77 2.66
CA SER A 408 12.68 24.47 2.56
C SER A 408 12.48 23.99 1.12
N ARG A 409 12.15 24.85 0.14
CA ARG A 409 11.99 24.45 -1.28
C ARG A 409 13.26 23.86 -1.91
N ASN A 410 14.44 24.35 -1.52
CA ASN A 410 15.71 23.83 -2.05
C ASN A 410 16.25 22.65 -1.23
N ASN A 411 15.83 22.54 0.04
CA ASN A 411 16.24 21.48 0.96
C ASN A 411 15.28 20.28 0.96
N SER A 412 14.03 20.44 0.49
CA SER A 412 13.05 19.35 0.41
C SER A 412 13.56 18.22 -0.46
N LYS A 413 14.11 18.51 -1.64
CA LYS A 413 14.72 17.49 -2.52
C LYS A 413 15.84 16.70 -1.84
N PHE A 414 16.64 17.37 -1.02
CA PHE A 414 17.74 16.72 -0.30
C PHE A 414 17.23 15.86 0.88
N MET A 415 16.22 16.35 1.61
CA MET A 415 15.55 15.59 2.66
C MET A 415 14.78 14.39 2.10
N GLU A 416 14.10 14.55 0.98
CA GLU A 416 13.46 13.47 0.22
C GLU A 416 14.47 12.39 -0.16
N GLN A 417 15.61 12.76 -0.75
CA GLN A 417 16.69 11.82 -1.04
C GLN A 417 17.21 11.10 0.21
N MET A 418 17.31 11.79 1.35
CA MET A 418 17.73 11.20 2.63
C MET A 418 16.66 10.25 3.20
N MET A 419 15.39 10.60 3.05
CA MET A 419 14.23 9.76 3.40
C MET A 419 13.99 8.63 2.39
N GLY A 420 14.76 8.57 1.29
CA GLY A 420 14.59 7.56 0.24
C GLY A 420 13.37 7.79 -0.66
N VAL A 421 12.83 9.02 -0.67
CA VAL A 421 11.63 9.38 -1.42
C VAL A 421 11.97 9.56 -2.90
N LYS A 422 11.36 8.74 -3.77
CA LYS A 422 11.70 8.69 -5.21
C LYS A 422 10.88 9.60 -6.13
N LYS A 423 9.65 9.96 -5.75
CA LYS A 423 8.73 10.79 -6.55
C LYS A 423 8.28 12.03 -5.77
N GLU A 424 8.39 13.19 -6.40
CA GLU A 424 7.95 14.49 -5.88
C GLU A 424 6.42 14.48 -5.71
N LEU A 425 5.91 15.08 -4.63
CA LEU A 425 4.49 15.41 -4.52
C LEU A 425 4.17 16.59 -5.45
N SER A 426 2.98 16.58 -6.04
CA SER A 426 2.52 17.68 -6.88
C SER A 426 2.55 19.01 -6.09
N GLU A 427 2.90 20.12 -6.75
CA GLU A 427 2.99 21.43 -6.07
C GLU A 427 1.65 21.93 -5.50
N GLU A 428 0.51 21.35 -5.91
CA GLU A 428 -0.83 21.75 -5.49
C GLU A 428 -1.12 21.34 -4.03
N ASP A 429 -0.76 20.13 -3.60
CA ASP A 429 -1.01 19.61 -2.24
C ASP A 429 -0.14 20.28 -1.15
N ILE A 430 1.05 20.74 -1.54
CA ILE A 430 2.05 21.36 -0.64
C ILE A 430 1.68 22.81 -0.30
N LYS A 431 1.04 23.54 -1.23
CA LYS A 431 0.74 24.96 -1.08
C LYS A 431 -0.46 25.24 -0.19
N GLU A 432 -1.47 24.38 -0.21
CA GLU A 432 -2.77 24.61 0.46
C GLU A 432 -2.65 24.80 1.98
N ASN A 433 -1.71 24.08 2.63
CA ASN A 433 -1.56 24.11 4.09
C ASN A 433 -0.63 25.21 4.62
N LEU A 434 0.31 25.73 3.81
CA LEU A 434 1.18 26.83 4.25
C LEU A 434 0.57 28.21 4.04
N LEU A 435 -0.23 28.35 2.97
CA LEU A 435 -0.97 29.58 2.71
C LEU A 435 -1.94 29.84 3.86
N GLU A 436 -2.66 28.84 4.36
CA GLU A 436 -3.62 29.05 5.45
C GLU A 436 -3.00 29.55 6.78
N ALA A 437 -1.77 29.11 7.10
CA ALA A 437 -1.06 29.51 8.31
C ALA A 437 -0.31 30.85 8.15
N GLU A 438 0.29 31.09 6.98
CA GLU A 438 0.95 32.37 6.68
C GLU A 438 -0.05 33.49 6.36
N GLU A 439 -1.22 33.20 5.81
CA GLU A 439 -2.28 34.19 5.53
C GLU A 439 -2.90 34.74 6.82
N LYS A 440 -3.00 33.92 7.87
CA LYS A 440 -3.52 34.33 9.19
C LYS A 440 -2.51 35.17 10.01
N MET A 441 -1.25 35.28 9.56
CA MET A 441 -0.21 36.07 10.24
C MET A 441 -0.21 37.54 9.79
N SER A 442 -0.10 38.45 10.76
CA SER A 442 0.10 39.88 10.48
C SER A 442 1.44 40.15 9.77
N PRO A 443 1.59 41.27 9.03
CA PRO A 443 2.85 41.66 8.39
C PRO A 443 4.04 41.75 9.38
N TRP A 444 3.77 42.18 10.62
CA TRP A 444 4.77 42.23 11.68
C TRP A 444 5.21 40.84 12.14
N GLU A 445 4.27 39.90 12.27
CA GLU A 445 4.59 38.50 12.59
C GLU A 445 5.38 37.83 11.48
N LYS A 446 5.08 38.11 10.20
CA LYS A 446 5.87 37.63 9.05
C LYS A 446 7.31 38.14 9.09
N PHE A 447 7.50 39.43 9.38
CA PHE A 447 8.82 40.04 9.53
C PHE A 447 9.59 39.45 10.71
N ARG A 448 8.96 39.35 11.89
CA ARG A 448 9.55 38.72 13.08
C ARG A 448 9.94 37.27 12.82
N ASN A 449 9.07 36.48 12.19
CA ASN A 449 9.32 35.09 11.82
C ASN A 449 10.55 34.96 10.91
N ARG A 450 10.74 35.88 9.96
CA ARG A 450 11.93 35.90 9.10
C ARG A 450 13.22 36.15 9.90
N ILE A 451 13.19 37.05 10.89
CA ILE A 451 14.33 37.30 11.79
C ILE A 451 14.60 36.09 12.69
N GLU A 452 13.57 35.48 13.26
CA GLU A 452 13.72 34.29 14.12
C GLU A 452 14.28 33.09 13.32
N LYS A 453 13.81 32.86 12.08
CA LYS A 453 14.38 31.85 11.17
C LYS A 453 15.86 32.11 10.86
N LEU A 454 16.27 33.37 10.67
CA LEU A 454 17.67 33.74 10.45
C LEU A 454 18.52 33.51 11.71
N LYS A 455 18.03 33.96 12.88
CA LYS A 455 18.69 33.71 14.17
C LYS A 455 18.87 32.23 14.42
N ALA A 456 17.83 31.42 14.19
CA ALA A 456 17.88 29.99 14.38
C ALA A 456 18.80 29.28 13.39
N GLY A 457 18.82 29.69 12.12
CA GLY A 457 19.83 29.24 11.16
C GLY A 457 21.25 29.54 11.67
N GLY A 458 21.46 30.72 12.25
CA GLY A 458 22.70 31.10 12.95
C GLY A 458 22.99 30.22 14.17
N THR A 459 21.99 29.95 15.02
CA THR A 459 22.13 29.08 16.21
C THR A 459 22.46 27.64 15.83
N LEU A 460 21.81 27.08 14.80
CA LEU A 460 22.14 25.75 14.24
C LEU A 460 23.57 25.72 13.69
N PHE A 461 23.99 26.79 13.01
CA PHE A 461 25.36 26.91 12.53
C PHE A 461 26.37 27.01 13.69
N LEU A 462 26.10 27.80 14.73
CA LEU A 462 26.95 27.89 15.92
C LEU A 462 27.02 26.56 16.68
N ASN A 463 25.91 25.81 16.72
CA ASN A 463 25.88 24.48 17.31
C ASN A 463 26.88 23.52 16.65
N MET A 464 27.28 23.73 15.39
CA MET A 464 28.33 22.94 14.73
C MET A 464 29.65 22.90 15.53
N PHE A 465 29.99 24.00 16.20
CA PHE A 465 31.22 24.11 16.99
C PHE A 465 31.04 23.55 18.41
N LEU A 466 29.80 23.49 18.91
CA LEU A 466 29.48 23.06 20.28
C LEU A 466 28.98 21.60 20.36
N ILE A 467 28.60 20.98 19.23
CA ILE A 467 27.88 19.71 19.21
C ILE A 467 28.67 18.56 19.85
N GLU A 468 29.99 18.54 19.75
CA GLU A 468 30.82 17.51 20.40
C GLU A 468 30.77 17.62 21.93
N ASN A 469 30.84 18.85 22.46
CA ASN A 469 30.74 19.08 23.90
C ASN A 469 29.33 18.79 24.40
N LYS A 470 28.31 19.14 23.62
CA LYS A 470 26.91 18.76 23.91
C LYS A 470 26.73 17.24 23.90
N ALA A 471 27.27 16.54 22.91
CA ALA A 471 27.21 15.09 22.83
C ALA A 471 27.92 14.40 24.00
N LYS A 472 29.10 14.88 24.43
CA LYS A 472 29.75 14.37 25.66
C LYS A 472 28.88 14.51 26.90
N LYS A 473 28.20 15.65 27.07
CA LYS A 473 27.24 15.85 28.17
C LYS A 473 26.05 14.90 28.05
N PHE A 474 25.56 14.68 26.84
CA PHE A 474 24.48 13.72 26.57
C PHE A 474 24.88 12.29 26.93
N TYR A 475 26.09 11.85 26.53
CA TYR A 475 26.61 10.53 26.89
C TYR A 475 26.68 10.33 28.39
N LYS A 476 27.23 11.31 29.12
CA LYS A 476 27.28 11.28 30.58
C LYS A 476 25.88 11.22 31.20
N LEU A 477 24.93 11.99 30.66
CA LEU A 477 23.54 11.97 31.11
C LEU A 477 22.88 10.60 30.87
N ILE A 478 23.13 9.95 29.74
CA ILE A 478 22.60 8.60 29.47
C ILE A 478 23.21 7.61 30.45
N ASP A 479 24.54 7.60 30.59
CA ASP A 479 25.26 6.66 31.46
C ASP A 479 24.85 6.78 32.93
N GLU A 480 24.81 7.99 33.50
CA GLU A 480 24.42 8.22 34.90
C GLU A 480 22.99 7.77 35.21
N ASN A 481 22.07 7.87 34.24
CA ASN A 481 20.66 7.56 34.44
C ASN A 481 20.31 6.13 34.05
N LEU A 482 21.10 5.47 33.20
CA LEU A 482 20.86 4.08 32.81
C LEU A 482 21.68 3.08 33.63
N ASN A 483 22.87 3.46 34.11
CA ASN A 483 23.78 2.59 34.87
C ASN A 483 23.96 3.02 36.35
N GLY A 484 23.30 4.09 36.80
CA GLY A 484 23.38 4.56 38.19
C GLY A 484 22.55 3.75 39.19
N LYS A 485 22.70 4.03 40.50
CA LYS A 485 22.00 3.30 41.60
C LYS A 485 20.47 3.15 41.42
N ASN A 486 19.83 4.12 40.76
CA ASN A 486 18.38 4.11 40.54
C ASN A 486 17.93 3.19 39.39
N SER A 487 18.84 2.61 38.61
CA SER A 487 18.53 1.74 37.47
C SER A 487 18.18 0.30 37.86
N ASN A 488 18.42 -0.10 39.11
CA ASN A 488 17.94 -1.39 39.60
C ASN A 488 16.41 -1.39 39.65
N LEU A 489 15.79 -2.27 38.86
CA LEU A 489 14.34 -2.38 38.70
C LEU A 489 13.72 -3.46 39.58
N GLU A 490 14.51 -4.36 40.15
CA GLU A 490 13.98 -5.57 40.81
C GLU A 490 13.12 -5.25 42.04
N GLU A 491 13.52 -4.23 42.80
CA GLU A 491 12.87 -3.81 44.04
C GLU A 491 11.79 -2.73 43.82
N LYS A 492 11.55 -2.28 42.58
CA LYS A 492 10.65 -1.16 42.30
C LYS A 492 9.21 -1.63 42.18
N SER A 493 8.31 -1.01 42.94
CA SER A 493 6.86 -1.17 42.75
C SER A 493 6.40 -0.65 41.38
N VAL A 494 5.20 -1.05 40.93
CA VAL A 494 4.60 -0.63 39.65
C VAL A 494 4.50 0.90 39.53
N LYS A 495 4.18 1.58 40.64
CA LYS A 495 4.12 3.06 40.72
C LYS A 495 5.51 3.70 40.57
N GLU A 496 6.53 3.10 41.17
CA GLU A 496 7.91 3.58 41.04
C GLU A 496 8.48 3.34 39.65
N LEU A 497 8.18 2.20 39.02
CA LEU A 497 8.53 1.91 37.64
C LEU A 497 7.92 2.94 36.69
N LYS A 498 6.64 3.27 36.85
CA LYS A 498 5.98 4.33 36.08
C LYS A 498 6.62 5.70 36.30
N LYS A 499 6.88 6.06 37.57
CA LYS A 499 7.57 7.32 37.92
C LYS A 499 8.96 7.39 37.28
N TYR A 500 9.69 6.29 37.29
CA TYR A 500 11.01 6.18 36.69
C TYR A 500 10.95 6.29 35.17
N TYR A 501 10.01 5.60 34.51
CA TYR A 501 9.77 5.77 33.07
C TYR A 501 9.50 7.24 32.72
N LYS A 502 8.58 7.91 33.44
CA LYS A 502 8.26 9.33 33.18
C LYS A 502 9.43 10.26 33.45
N PHE A 503 10.27 9.94 34.43
CA PHE A 503 11.51 10.66 34.68
C PHE A 503 12.48 10.53 33.50
N LEU A 504 12.72 9.31 33.00
CA LEU A 504 13.58 9.06 31.85
C LEU A 504 13.03 9.71 30.58
N GLU A 505 11.73 9.56 30.31
CA GLU A 505 11.01 10.19 29.20
C GLU A 505 11.26 11.71 29.19
N ASN A 506 11.00 12.39 30.31
CA ASN A 506 11.21 13.83 30.43
C ASN A 506 12.67 14.25 30.30
N LYS A 507 13.61 13.46 30.83
CA LYS A 507 15.03 13.80 30.84
C LYS A 507 15.67 13.57 29.47
N PHE A 508 15.35 12.46 28.81
CA PHE A 508 15.90 12.13 27.50
C PHE A 508 15.27 12.95 26.39
N LEU A 509 13.93 13.08 26.34
CA LEU A 509 13.26 13.84 25.27
C LEU A 509 13.68 15.31 25.24
N LYS A 510 13.92 15.94 26.40
CA LYS A 510 14.44 17.32 26.47
C LYS A 510 15.84 17.48 25.87
N ASN A 511 16.68 16.44 25.94
CA ASN A 511 18.05 16.48 25.45
C ASN A 511 18.22 15.77 24.09
N TRP A 512 17.13 15.23 23.53
CA TRP A 512 17.13 14.53 22.24
C TRP A 512 17.33 15.47 21.05
N GLU A 513 17.40 16.78 21.31
CA GLU A 513 17.82 17.78 20.33
C GLU A 513 19.19 17.49 19.71
N ILE A 514 20.11 16.89 20.48
CA ILE A 514 21.50 16.72 20.08
C ILE A 514 21.62 15.76 18.88
N PRO A 515 21.02 14.55 18.91
CA PRO A 515 20.87 13.70 17.73
C PRO A 515 20.32 14.42 16.50
N ILE A 516 19.23 15.17 16.64
CA ILE A 516 18.55 15.80 15.50
C ILE A 516 19.40 16.92 14.89
N ILE A 517 20.00 17.77 15.72
CA ILE A 517 20.92 18.81 15.27
C ILE A 517 22.10 18.16 14.53
N ASN A 518 22.62 17.05 15.04
CA ASN A 518 23.68 16.33 14.35
C ASN A 518 23.24 15.74 13.01
N ASP A 519 22.05 15.12 12.93
CA ASP A 519 21.48 14.63 11.66
C ASP A 519 21.34 15.77 10.63
N PHE A 520 20.89 16.96 11.06
CA PHE A 520 20.85 18.15 10.21
C PHE A 520 22.25 18.56 9.73
N LEU A 521 23.25 18.57 10.61
CA LEU A 521 24.63 18.89 10.24
C LEU A 521 25.23 17.86 9.28
N VAL A 522 24.93 16.56 9.46
CA VAL A 522 25.31 15.51 8.51
C VAL A 522 24.74 15.82 7.14
N MET A 523 23.45 16.14 7.06
CA MET A 523 22.79 16.51 5.80
C MET A 523 23.51 17.67 5.11
N VAL A 524 23.72 18.78 5.83
CA VAL A 524 24.30 19.99 5.25
C VAL A 524 25.73 19.73 4.75
N TRP A 525 26.57 19.11 5.57
CA TRP A 525 27.98 18.93 5.25
C TRP A 525 28.24 17.80 4.27
N PHE A 526 27.43 16.73 4.29
CA PHE A 526 27.47 15.71 3.25
C PHE A 526 27.09 16.32 1.90
N GLY A 527 25.96 17.05 1.83
CA GLY A 527 25.52 17.70 0.59
C GLY A 527 26.52 18.72 0.05
N LEU A 528 27.10 19.56 0.92
CA LEU A 528 28.16 20.49 0.54
C LEU A 528 29.40 19.77 0.03
N SER A 529 29.85 18.71 0.71
CA SER A 529 31.01 17.94 0.27
C SER A 529 30.78 17.26 -1.08
N LYS A 530 29.57 16.76 -1.35
CA LYS A 530 29.20 16.16 -2.64
C LYS A 530 29.20 17.20 -3.76
N LYS A 531 28.56 18.36 -3.56
CA LYS A 531 28.56 19.48 -4.51
C LYS A 531 29.97 20.00 -4.82
N VAL A 532 30.83 20.08 -3.81
CA VAL A 532 32.22 20.49 -3.99
C VAL A 532 33.03 19.43 -4.74
N ALA A 533 32.82 18.15 -4.45
CA ALA A 533 33.45 17.04 -5.18
C ALA A 533 33.02 17.02 -6.65
N GLU A 534 31.73 17.11 -6.93
CA GLU A 534 31.16 17.21 -8.29
C GLU A 534 31.76 18.38 -9.08
N LYS A 535 31.92 19.54 -8.44
CA LYS A 535 32.52 20.72 -9.08
C LYS A 535 34.00 20.57 -9.42
N TYR A 536 34.75 19.78 -8.65
CA TYR A 536 36.21 19.71 -8.73
C TYR A 536 36.75 18.42 -9.35
N ILE A 537 35.92 17.37 -9.46
CA ILE A 537 36.29 16.04 -9.95
C ILE A 537 35.47 15.75 -11.20
N LYS A 538 36.13 15.61 -12.36
CA LYS A 538 35.45 15.52 -13.66
C LYS A 538 34.89 14.13 -13.97
N GLU A 539 35.60 13.06 -13.61
CA GLU A 539 35.21 11.67 -13.86
C GLU A 539 35.08 10.90 -12.54
N ASN A 540 34.09 10.02 -12.45
CA ASN A 540 33.83 9.14 -11.30
C ASN A 540 33.73 9.87 -9.95
N PHE A 541 33.23 11.12 -9.93
CA PHE A 541 33.20 11.92 -8.71
C PHE A 541 32.44 11.24 -7.57
N GLU A 542 31.39 10.47 -7.86
CA GLU A 542 30.62 9.74 -6.85
C GLU A 542 31.45 8.63 -6.20
N GLU A 543 32.18 7.83 -7.00
CA GLU A 543 33.09 6.81 -6.48
C GLU A 543 34.20 7.44 -5.64
N VAL A 544 34.81 8.52 -6.15
CA VAL A 544 35.89 9.24 -5.46
C VAL A 544 35.39 9.87 -4.16
N HIS A 545 34.22 10.52 -4.17
CA HIS A 545 33.60 11.12 -2.99
C HIS A 545 33.29 10.08 -1.91
N ASN A 546 32.77 8.91 -2.32
CA ASN A 546 32.52 7.79 -1.42
C ASN A 546 33.81 7.31 -0.74
N ILE A 547 34.91 7.18 -1.49
CA ILE A 547 36.23 6.82 -0.91
C ILE A 547 36.72 7.93 0.03
N LEU A 548 36.56 9.19 -0.36
CA LEU A 548 36.99 10.34 0.45
C LEU A 548 36.25 10.44 1.78
N ILE A 549 34.97 10.05 1.85
CA ILE A 549 34.15 10.07 3.08
C ILE A 549 34.35 8.82 3.95
N ALA A 550 34.82 7.70 3.40
CA ALA A 550 35.08 6.49 4.17
C ALA A 550 36.01 6.73 5.38
N GLN A 551 35.74 6.05 6.49
CA GLN A 551 36.48 6.17 7.76
C GLN A 551 37.05 4.80 8.16
N GLU A 552 38.14 4.80 8.92
CA GLU A 552 38.72 3.59 9.50
C GLU A 552 38.13 3.35 10.89
N GLY A 553 37.72 2.10 11.16
CA GLY A 553 36.89 1.69 12.31
C GLY A 553 37.55 1.72 13.69
N ASN A 554 38.50 2.62 13.95
CA ASN A 554 39.12 2.77 15.27
C ASN A 554 38.32 3.65 16.24
N ASP A 555 37.42 4.52 15.74
CA ASP A 555 36.69 5.49 16.57
C ASP A 555 35.15 5.30 16.63
N MET A 556 34.62 4.22 16.02
CA MET A 556 33.16 3.97 15.95
C MET A 556 32.74 2.80 16.83
N ILE A 557 31.83 3.08 17.77
CA ILE A 557 31.34 2.10 18.76
C ILE A 557 30.63 0.91 18.09
N SER A 558 30.01 1.13 16.93
CA SER A 558 29.29 0.10 16.19
C SER A 558 30.17 -1.05 15.71
N VAL A 559 31.49 -0.83 15.56
CA VAL A 559 32.46 -1.86 15.10
C VAL A 559 33.10 -2.60 16.27
N GLU A 560 33.00 -2.10 17.50
CA GLU A 560 33.61 -2.75 18.66
C GLU A 560 33.11 -4.18 18.91
N PRO A 561 31.81 -4.50 18.80
CA PRO A 561 31.32 -5.87 18.97
C PRO A 561 31.95 -6.88 18.02
N SER A 562 32.17 -6.51 16.75
CA SER A 562 32.80 -7.42 15.79
C SER A 562 34.25 -7.71 16.16
N LYS A 563 34.97 -6.77 16.78
CA LYS A 563 36.33 -7.01 17.30
C LYS A 563 36.34 -8.05 18.42
N TYR A 564 35.38 -8.00 19.35
CA TYR A 564 35.24 -9.02 20.39
C TYR A 564 34.91 -10.39 19.80
N ILE A 565 33.98 -10.45 18.86
CA ILE A 565 33.58 -11.68 18.16
C ILE A 565 34.79 -12.31 17.45
N ILE A 566 35.59 -11.51 16.74
CA ILE A 566 36.81 -11.99 16.04
C ILE A 566 37.87 -12.49 17.03
N LYS A 567 38.04 -11.82 18.17
CA LYS A 567 38.97 -12.27 19.22
C LYS A 567 38.52 -13.61 19.81
N MET A 568 37.25 -13.72 20.20
CA MET A 568 36.68 -14.95 20.74
C MET A 568 36.77 -16.10 19.73
N SER A 569 36.43 -15.86 18.46
CA SER A 569 36.52 -16.88 17.41
C SER A 569 37.96 -17.35 17.17
N SER A 570 38.95 -16.44 17.29
CA SER A 570 40.36 -16.77 17.20
C SER A 570 40.85 -17.66 18.35
N ILE A 571 40.27 -17.53 19.55
CA ILE A 571 40.56 -18.40 20.70
C ILE A 571 39.99 -19.79 20.44
N ILE A 572 38.72 -19.89 20.01
CA ILE A 572 38.08 -21.18 19.65
C ILE A 572 38.89 -21.90 18.57
N LYS A 573 39.31 -21.18 17.52
CA LYS A 573 40.06 -21.77 16.40
C LYS A 573 41.40 -22.40 16.82
N LYS A 574 42.00 -21.96 17.92
CA LYS A 574 43.27 -22.47 18.45
C LYS A 574 43.10 -23.63 19.43
N ASP A 575 41.92 -23.83 20.00
CA ASP A 575 41.65 -24.82 21.06
C ASP A 575 40.58 -25.83 20.61
N LYS A 576 41.02 -27.04 20.21
CA LYS A 576 40.12 -28.12 19.76
C LYS A 576 39.17 -28.61 20.85
N ASN A 577 39.53 -28.50 22.12
CA ASN A 577 38.66 -28.92 23.22
C ASN A 577 37.52 -27.92 23.39
N LEU A 578 37.86 -26.62 23.39
CA LEU A 578 36.87 -25.54 23.42
C LEU A 578 35.94 -25.58 22.19
N GLN A 579 36.48 -25.89 21.01
CA GLN A 579 35.70 -26.08 19.79
C GLN A 579 34.64 -27.17 19.94
N ASN A 580 34.99 -28.33 20.51
CA ASN A 580 34.04 -29.42 20.73
C ASN A 580 33.00 -29.09 21.82
N GLU A 581 33.41 -28.40 22.89
CA GLU A 581 32.54 -27.95 23.97
C GLU A 581 31.47 -26.99 23.43
N ILE A 582 31.89 -25.95 22.69
CA ILE A 582 30.96 -25.00 22.08
C ILE A 582 30.09 -25.66 21.02
N LYS A 583 30.63 -26.59 20.22
CA LYS A 583 29.83 -27.36 19.26
C LYS A 583 28.69 -28.12 19.95
N GLY A 584 28.98 -28.75 21.09
CA GLY A 584 27.96 -29.41 21.93
C GLY A 584 26.88 -28.43 22.40
N ILE A 585 27.28 -27.29 22.96
CA ILE A 585 26.38 -26.23 23.42
C ILE A 585 25.50 -25.70 22.28
N THR A 586 26.06 -25.48 21.09
CA THR A 586 25.29 -24.98 19.94
C THR A 586 24.27 -25.98 19.39
N ALA A 587 24.48 -27.28 19.64
CA ALA A 587 23.62 -28.36 19.19
C ALA A 587 22.44 -28.65 20.14
N GLU A 588 22.58 -28.31 21.43
CA GLU A 588 21.48 -28.36 22.39
C GLU A 588 20.55 -27.14 22.19
N ALA A 589 19.32 -27.39 21.76
CA ALA A 589 18.33 -26.33 21.46
C ALA A 589 17.63 -25.81 22.73
N THR A 590 18.38 -25.50 23.79
CA THR A 590 17.83 -24.94 25.03
C THR A 590 18.08 -23.44 25.09
N THR A 591 17.04 -22.68 25.47
CA THR A 591 17.10 -21.22 25.65
C THR A 591 17.71 -20.81 26.99
N ASP A 592 17.79 -21.73 27.96
CA ASP A 592 18.33 -21.49 29.30
C ASP A 592 19.82 -21.84 29.39
N ILE A 593 20.65 -21.08 28.67
CA ILE A 593 22.12 -21.23 28.74
C ILE A 593 22.66 -20.28 29.81
N ASN A 594 23.26 -20.83 30.85
CA ASN A 594 24.03 -20.03 31.79
C ASN A 594 25.37 -19.63 31.15
N ILE A 595 25.55 -18.33 30.94
CA ILE A 595 26.77 -17.73 30.38
C ILE A 595 27.92 -17.62 31.39
N GLU A 596 27.65 -17.69 32.70
CA GLU A 596 28.70 -17.72 33.72
C GLU A 596 29.46 -19.05 33.65
N ASN A 597 30.76 -18.97 33.41
CA ASN A 597 31.63 -20.14 33.23
C ASN A 597 31.12 -21.12 32.16
N LEU A 598 30.60 -20.59 31.05
CA LEU A 598 30.04 -21.36 29.94
C LEU A 598 30.95 -22.49 29.44
N THR A 599 32.26 -22.26 29.46
CA THR A 599 33.26 -23.22 28.98
C THR A 599 34.36 -23.46 30.01
N ARG A 600 35.23 -24.46 29.80
CA ARG A 600 36.43 -24.65 30.65
C ARG A 600 37.52 -23.60 30.40
N ASN A 601 37.42 -22.83 29.31
CA ASN A 601 38.42 -21.84 28.92
C ASN A 601 38.15 -20.48 29.59
N LYS A 602 39.00 -20.12 30.57
CA LYS A 602 38.85 -18.86 31.34
C LYS A 602 38.99 -17.60 30.49
N GLU A 603 39.87 -17.61 29.48
CA GLU A 603 40.08 -16.45 28.62
C GLU A 603 38.84 -16.16 27.76
N PHE A 604 38.24 -17.22 27.20
CA PHE A 604 36.98 -17.12 26.45
C PHE A 604 35.83 -16.61 27.33
N ASN A 605 35.64 -17.21 28.51
CA ASN A 605 34.56 -16.80 29.43
C ASN A 605 34.71 -15.34 29.86
N SER A 606 35.92 -14.89 30.19
CA SER A 606 36.17 -13.50 30.59
C SER A 606 35.85 -12.51 29.47
N LEU A 607 36.21 -12.82 28.22
CA LEU A 607 35.87 -11.98 27.06
C LEU A 607 34.36 -11.99 26.76
N LEU A 608 33.70 -13.14 26.90
CA LEU A 608 32.26 -13.25 26.73
C LEU A 608 31.52 -12.45 27.80
N GLU A 609 31.94 -12.52 29.06
CA GLU A 609 31.37 -11.76 30.16
C GLU A 609 31.53 -10.24 29.94
N GLU A 610 32.73 -9.79 29.52
CA GLU A 610 32.97 -8.39 29.17
C GLU A 610 32.07 -7.94 28.02
N TYR A 611 31.92 -8.78 26.99
CA TYR A 611 30.99 -8.52 25.88
C TYR A 611 29.55 -8.40 26.38
N MET A 612 29.10 -9.33 27.21
CA MET A 612 27.73 -9.32 27.74
C MET A 612 27.50 -8.11 28.63
N GLN A 613 28.47 -7.69 29.44
CA GLN A 613 28.36 -6.47 30.24
C GLN A 613 28.16 -5.23 29.36
N LYS A 614 28.95 -5.08 28.28
CA LYS A 614 28.91 -3.90 27.40
C LYS A 614 27.77 -3.92 26.37
N PHE A 615 27.48 -5.09 25.80
CA PHE A 615 26.66 -5.25 24.60
C PHE A 615 25.53 -6.29 24.76
N GLY A 616 25.39 -6.94 25.91
CA GLY A 616 24.36 -7.98 26.11
C GLY A 616 22.92 -7.47 25.96
N ASP A 617 22.67 -6.18 26.16
CA ASP A 617 21.36 -5.56 25.96
C ASP A 617 21.06 -5.24 24.48
N ARG A 618 22.00 -5.48 23.57
CA ARG A 618 21.77 -5.36 22.11
C ARG A 618 20.89 -6.52 21.63
N THR A 619 20.24 -6.31 20.50
CA THR A 619 19.31 -7.27 19.90
C THR A 619 19.14 -6.98 18.42
N VAL A 620 18.76 -7.97 17.62
CA VAL A 620 18.23 -7.70 16.28
C VAL A 620 16.90 -6.97 16.40
N HIS A 621 16.74 -5.90 15.62
CA HIS A 621 15.67 -4.93 15.74
C HIS A 621 15.73 -4.12 17.05
N GLU A 622 16.88 -3.50 17.33
CA GLU A 622 17.21 -2.78 18.57
C GLU A 622 16.14 -1.80 19.09
N LEU A 623 15.38 -1.18 18.19
CA LEU A 623 14.37 -0.18 18.52
C LEU A 623 12.97 -0.77 18.74
N LYS A 624 12.80 -2.09 18.67
CA LYS A 624 11.55 -2.78 19.02
C LYS A 624 11.63 -3.23 20.47
N LEU A 625 10.70 -2.78 21.31
CA LEU A 625 10.68 -3.14 22.73
C LEU A 625 10.44 -4.64 22.91
N GLU A 626 9.74 -5.30 21.98
CA GLU A 626 9.46 -6.72 22.00
C GLU A 626 10.65 -7.61 21.60
N ALA A 627 11.74 -7.07 21.04
CA ALA A 627 12.88 -7.84 20.57
C ALA A 627 13.65 -8.54 21.71
N LEU A 628 14.19 -9.73 21.44
CA LEU A 628 14.95 -10.54 22.40
C LEU A 628 16.41 -10.10 22.47
N THR A 629 16.87 -9.67 23.65
CA THR A 629 18.26 -9.28 23.87
C THR A 629 19.22 -10.47 23.87
N LEU A 630 20.50 -10.22 23.63
CA LEU A 630 21.53 -11.26 23.70
C LEU A 630 21.61 -11.88 25.11
N ARG A 631 21.21 -11.16 26.16
CA ARG A 631 21.07 -11.74 27.52
C ARG A 631 19.93 -12.76 27.63
N GLU A 632 18.85 -12.56 26.88
CA GLU A 632 17.70 -13.47 26.87
C GLU A 632 17.92 -14.65 25.92
N ASP A 633 18.62 -14.42 24.81
CA ASP A 633 18.96 -15.44 23.82
C ASP A 633 20.46 -15.35 23.46
N PRO A 634 21.35 -15.85 24.34
CA PRO A 634 22.80 -15.81 24.12
C PRO A 634 23.24 -16.81 23.03
N LEU A 635 22.40 -17.79 22.69
CA LEU A 635 22.74 -18.86 21.76
C LEU A 635 23.06 -18.32 20.37
N PHE A 636 22.36 -17.29 19.92
CA PHE A 636 22.67 -16.62 18.65
C PHE A 636 24.12 -16.12 18.60
N LEU A 637 24.57 -15.39 19.62
CA LEU A 637 25.95 -14.86 19.67
C LEU A 637 26.97 -16.01 19.66
N ILE A 638 26.72 -17.05 20.46
CA ILE A 638 27.63 -18.21 20.57
C ILE A 638 27.74 -18.93 19.21
N ARG A 639 26.62 -19.18 18.53
CA ARG A 639 26.57 -19.76 17.18
C ARG A 639 27.37 -18.92 16.19
N MET A 640 27.22 -17.60 16.25
CA MET A 640 27.96 -16.69 15.37
C MET A 640 29.46 -16.74 15.59
N ILE A 641 29.93 -16.70 16.84
CA ILE A 641 31.35 -16.80 17.17
C ILE A 641 31.90 -18.15 16.71
N TYR A 642 31.16 -19.24 16.94
CA TYR A 642 31.54 -20.58 16.51
C TYR A 642 31.65 -20.68 14.98
N SER A 643 30.64 -20.25 14.22
CA SER A 643 30.68 -20.26 12.76
C SER A 643 31.88 -19.49 12.20
N ILE A 644 32.20 -18.32 12.75
CA ILE A 644 33.38 -17.54 12.33
C ILE A 644 34.68 -18.30 12.62
N SER A 645 34.75 -19.06 13.72
CA SER A 645 35.95 -19.83 14.07
C SER A 645 36.21 -21.02 13.13
N MET A 646 35.16 -21.54 12.48
CA MET A 646 35.23 -22.70 11.59
C MET A 646 35.72 -22.37 10.17
N THR A 647 35.84 -21.08 9.84
CA THR A 647 36.25 -20.62 8.51
C THR A 647 37.72 -20.98 8.23
N LYS A 648 37.99 -21.58 7.06
CA LYS A 648 39.33 -22.13 6.71
C LYS A 648 40.34 -21.04 6.39
N GLU A 649 39.90 -19.95 5.79
CA GLU A 649 40.67 -18.73 5.59
C GLU A 649 39.97 -17.63 6.35
N SER A 650 40.70 -16.80 7.11
CA SER A 650 40.14 -15.50 7.42
C SER A 650 39.87 -14.85 6.08
N THR A 651 38.61 -14.53 5.77
CA THR A 651 38.22 -13.46 4.86
C THR A 651 38.78 -12.15 5.43
N GLN A 652 40.12 -12.04 5.47
CA GLN A 652 40.81 -10.79 5.36
C GLN A 652 40.48 -10.34 3.95
N HIS A 653 39.31 -9.71 3.78
CA HIS A 653 39.14 -8.71 2.74
C HIS A 653 40.44 -7.92 2.76
N SER A 654 41.19 -7.98 1.66
CA SER A 654 42.53 -7.42 1.54
C SER A 654 42.56 -6.11 2.30
N LYS A 655 43.47 -5.96 3.29
CA LYS A 655 43.54 -4.77 4.17
C LYS A 655 43.72 -3.54 3.31
N ARG A 656 42.61 -2.99 2.81
CA ARG A 656 42.58 -1.81 1.98
C ARG A 656 42.82 -0.67 2.93
N ASN A 657 44.00 -0.07 2.81
CA ASN A 657 44.37 1.06 3.63
C ASN A 657 43.64 2.30 3.09
N ILE A 658 42.44 2.56 3.61
CA ILE A 658 41.56 3.66 3.20
C ILE A 658 42.32 4.99 3.28
N SER A 659 43.16 5.18 4.31
CA SER A 659 44.01 6.36 4.48
C SER A 659 44.99 6.57 3.32
N GLU A 660 45.64 5.49 2.84
CA GLU A 660 46.57 5.56 1.70
C GLU A 660 45.86 5.90 0.39
N GLU A 661 44.67 5.34 0.16
CA GLU A 661 43.89 5.64 -1.05
C GLU A 661 43.39 7.09 -1.08
N GLN A 662 42.91 7.59 0.06
CA GLN A 662 42.51 8.99 0.20
C GLN A 662 43.69 9.93 -0.08
N LYS A 663 44.88 9.58 0.41
CA LYS A 663 46.11 10.35 0.14
C LYS A 663 46.43 10.39 -1.35
N LYS A 664 46.43 9.23 -2.03
CA LYS A 664 46.64 9.12 -3.48
C LYS A 664 45.63 9.93 -4.29
N ILE A 665 44.35 9.88 -3.92
CA ILE A 665 43.29 10.68 -4.55
C ILE A 665 43.62 12.17 -4.44
N TYR A 666 43.95 12.64 -3.24
CA TYR A 666 44.30 14.05 -3.05
C TYR A 666 45.54 14.44 -3.85
N GLU A 667 46.58 13.61 -3.89
CA GLU A 667 47.82 13.86 -4.65
C GLU A 667 47.58 13.96 -6.16
N ASN A 668 46.74 13.08 -6.72
CA ASN A 668 46.46 13.02 -8.16
C ASN A 668 45.44 14.05 -8.66
N LEU A 669 44.73 14.75 -7.77
CA LEU A 669 43.76 15.79 -8.15
C LEU A 669 44.46 17.05 -8.71
N LYS A 670 44.28 17.30 -10.01
CA LYS A 670 44.77 18.48 -10.73
C LYS A 670 43.90 19.74 -10.44
N ILE A 671 43.86 20.18 -9.19
CA ILE A 671 43.12 21.38 -8.73
C ILE A 671 44.01 22.33 -7.92
N SER A 672 43.65 23.62 -7.85
CA SER A 672 44.41 24.60 -7.08
C SER A 672 44.40 24.30 -5.57
N SER A 673 45.44 24.74 -4.86
CA SER A 673 45.59 24.51 -3.41
C SER A 673 44.39 24.99 -2.59
N LEU A 674 43.77 26.11 -2.99
CA LEU A 674 42.56 26.63 -2.34
C LEU A 674 41.35 25.70 -2.54
N LYS A 675 41.13 25.20 -3.76
CA LYS A 675 40.05 24.23 -4.06
C LYS A 675 40.26 22.92 -3.30
N LYS A 676 41.50 22.43 -3.25
CA LYS A 676 41.90 21.24 -2.48
C LYS A 676 41.66 21.43 -0.99
N PHE A 677 41.95 22.60 -0.44
CA PHE A 677 41.67 22.95 0.95
C PHE A 677 40.16 22.94 1.24
N ILE A 678 39.34 23.55 0.39
CA ILE A 678 37.86 23.57 0.53
C ILE A 678 37.29 22.15 0.50
N LEU A 679 37.73 21.30 -0.45
CA LEU A 679 37.31 19.90 -0.52
C LEU A 679 37.71 19.13 0.75
N LYS A 680 38.96 19.27 1.21
CA LYS A 680 39.42 18.61 2.45
C LYS A 680 38.60 19.05 3.67
N LYS A 681 38.29 20.34 3.79
CA LYS A 681 37.51 20.87 4.93
C LYS A 681 36.07 20.38 4.91
N THR A 682 35.39 20.43 3.78
CA THR A 682 34.00 19.95 3.65
C THR A 682 33.90 18.45 3.92
N VAL A 683 34.82 17.63 3.37
CA VAL A 683 34.90 16.19 3.66
C VAL A 683 35.21 15.92 5.14
N SER A 684 36.11 16.67 5.76
CA SER A 684 36.46 16.51 7.18
C SER A 684 35.28 16.78 8.11
N TYR A 685 34.47 17.81 7.84
CA TYR A 685 33.24 18.07 8.59
C TYR A 685 32.17 16.99 8.34
N ALA A 686 32.01 16.53 7.10
CA ALA A 686 31.10 15.42 6.80
C ALA A 686 31.45 14.16 7.61
N LYS A 687 32.73 13.73 7.59
CA LYS A 687 33.23 12.61 8.41
C LYS A 687 32.93 12.79 9.90
N LYS A 688 33.24 13.99 10.42
CA LYS A 688 33.04 14.34 11.83
C LYS A 688 31.58 14.10 12.27
N PHE A 689 30.62 14.66 11.54
CA PHE A 689 29.20 14.55 11.92
C PHE A 689 28.63 13.16 11.66
N ILE A 690 29.11 12.45 10.64
CA ILE A 690 28.75 11.03 10.41
C ILE A 690 29.20 10.16 11.58
N ARG A 691 30.45 10.31 12.04
CA ARG A 691 30.96 9.58 13.22
C ARG A 691 30.12 9.90 14.46
N LEU A 692 29.82 11.17 14.68
CA LEU A 692 29.02 11.60 15.82
C LEU A 692 27.58 11.03 15.76
N ARG A 693 27.00 10.93 14.56
CA ARG A 693 25.67 10.36 14.32
C ARG A 693 25.60 8.91 14.74
N GLU A 694 26.59 8.11 14.36
CA GLU A 694 26.61 6.67 14.68
C GLU A 694 26.75 6.44 16.18
N ASN A 695 27.58 7.22 16.87
CA ASN A 695 27.68 7.17 18.33
C ASN A 695 26.37 7.60 19.03
N LEU A 696 25.72 8.67 18.55
CA LEU A 696 24.42 9.11 19.08
C LEU A 696 23.29 8.08 18.83
N ARG A 697 23.32 7.38 17.68
CA ARG A 697 22.41 6.27 17.38
C ARG A 697 22.57 5.11 18.36
N TYR A 698 23.80 4.80 18.78
CA TYR A 698 24.04 3.76 19.78
C TYR A 698 23.45 4.13 21.16
N GLU A 699 23.58 5.38 21.59
CA GLU A 699 22.98 5.82 22.85
C GLU A 699 21.45 5.73 22.84
N ARG A 700 20.82 5.93 21.68
CA ARG A 700 19.39 5.67 21.51
C ARG A 700 19.03 4.22 21.80
N THR A 701 19.81 3.26 21.31
CA THR A 701 19.58 1.83 21.58
C THR A 701 19.58 1.53 23.09
N LYS A 702 20.48 2.15 23.88
CA LYS A 702 20.50 1.96 25.34
C LYS A 702 19.21 2.44 26.01
N VAL A 703 18.64 3.55 25.54
CA VAL A 703 17.37 4.09 26.06
C VAL A 703 16.22 3.11 25.79
N PHE A 704 16.13 2.58 24.57
CA PHE A 704 15.16 1.52 24.25
C PHE A 704 15.36 0.28 25.10
N GLY A 705 16.63 -0.11 25.35
CA GLY A 705 16.97 -1.20 26.27
C GLY A 705 16.43 -1.00 27.68
N MET A 706 16.57 0.19 28.26
CA MET A 706 16.03 0.50 29.58
C MET A 706 14.49 0.52 29.59
N VAL A 707 13.86 1.13 28.58
CA VAL A 707 12.39 1.13 28.48
C VAL A 707 11.86 -0.30 28.36
N ARG A 708 12.51 -1.16 27.56
CA ARG A 708 12.20 -2.58 27.46
C ARG A 708 12.27 -3.27 28.82
N LYS A 709 13.35 -3.07 29.59
CA LYS A 709 13.51 -3.65 30.94
C LYS A 709 12.37 -3.22 31.87
N ILE A 710 12.00 -1.93 31.87
CA ILE A 710 10.88 -1.41 32.66
C ILE A 710 9.56 -2.09 32.27
N MET A 711 9.25 -2.15 30.98
CA MET A 711 7.99 -2.73 30.49
C MET A 711 7.91 -4.23 30.75
N LYS A 712 9.02 -4.96 30.61
CA LYS A 712 9.10 -6.38 30.98
C LYS A 712 8.81 -6.59 32.46
N LYS A 713 9.42 -5.79 33.34
CA LYS A 713 9.18 -5.89 34.79
C LYS A 713 7.71 -5.60 35.12
N MET A 714 7.09 -4.63 34.44
CA MET A 714 5.63 -4.42 34.54
C MET A 714 4.83 -5.64 34.07
N GLY A 715 5.25 -6.29 32.98
CA GLY A 715 4.65 -7.54 32.49
C GLY A 715 4.71 -8.69 33.51
N VAL A 716 5.81 -8.81 34.27
CA VAL A 716 5.92 -9.78 35.37
C VAL A 716 4.86 -9.52 36.44
N TYR A 717 4.73 -8.28 36.91
CA TYR A 717 3.70 -7.92 37.89
C TYR A 717 2.28 -8.16 37.36
N LEU A 718 2.00 -7.82 36.10
CA LEU A 718 0.69 -8.08 35.50
C LEU A 718 0.35 -9.58 35.43
N LYS A 719 1.35 -10.44 35.23
CA LYS A 719 1.18 -11.90 35.24
C LYS A 719 0.97 -12.42 36.66
N GLU A 720 1.75 -11.96 37.63
CA GLU A 720 1.63 -12.33 39.05
C GLU A 720 0.24 -11.98 39.60
N GLU A 721 -0.31 -10.83 39.20
CA GLU A 721 -1.67 -10.37 39.54
C GLU A 721 -2.77 -11.04 38.68
N ASN A 722 -2.42 -12.01 37.82
CA ASN A 722 -3.33 -12.73 36.94
C ASN A 722 -4.15 -11.84 35.98
N ILE A 723 -3.63 -10.65 35.64
CA ILE A 723 -4.23 -9.72 34.67
C ILE A 723 -3.90 -10.15 33.24
N ILE A 724 -2.70 -10.68 33.01
CA ILE A 724 -2.26 -11.28 31.73
C ILE A 724 -1.79 -12.72 31.95
N VAL A 725 -1.63 -13.50 30.87
CA VAL A 725 -1.26 -14.93 30.95
C VAL A 725 0.26 -15.11 30.99
N HIS A 726 0.98 -14.43 30.10
CA HIS A 726 2.44 -14.50 30.01
C HIS A 726 3.06 -13.10 30.18
N GLU A 727 4.24 -12.97 30.81
CA GLU A 727 4.82 -11.64 31.07
C GLU A 727 5.09 -10.83 29.78
N ARG A 728 5.41 -11.53 28.69
CA ARG A 728 5.64 -10.93 27.36
C ARG A 728 4.35 -10.46 26.68
N ASP A 729 3.17 -10.81 27.19
CA ASP A 729 1.91 -10.31 26.66
C ASP A 729 1.77 -8.79 26.85
N VAL A 730 2.56 -8.19 27.75
CA VAL A 730 2.67 -6.73 27.93
C VAL A 730 2.98 -6.00 26.62
N PHE A 731 3.69 -6.63 25.67
CA PHE A 731 4.03 -6.00 24.39
C PHE A 731 2.81 -5.83 23.47
N TYR A 732 1.74 -6.59 23.70
CA TYR A 732 0.46 -6.42 23.00
C TYR A 732 -0.39 -5.29 23.57
N LEU A 733 0.02 -4.66 24.68
CA LEU A 733 -0.64 -3.49 25.26
C LEU A 733 0.05 -2.19 24.82
N THR A 734 -0.64 -1.06 24.90
CA THR A 734 -0.06 0.27 24.72
C THR A 734 0.43 0.84 26.04
N ILE A 735 1.32 1.85 25.99
CA ILE A 735 1.76 2.56 27.22
C ILE A 735 0.57 3.13 27.98
N ASP A 736 -0.41 3.70 27.27
CA ASP A 736 -1.58 4.32 27.89
C ASP A 736 -2.47 3.28 28.57
N GLU A 737 -2.57 2.06 28.02
CA GLU A 737 -3.30 0.96 28.67
C GLU A 737 -2.59 0.49 29.95
N ILE A 738 -1.28 0.27 29.89
CA ILE A 738 -0.48 -0.15 31.06
C ILE A 738 -0.53 0.91 32.15
N PHE A 739 -0.38 2.19 31.81
CA PHE A 739 -0.40 3.28 32.77
C PHE A 739 -1.81 3.61 33.24
N GLY A 740 -2.82 3.37 32.40
CA GLY A 740 -4.24 3.48 32.73
C GLY A 740 -4.66 2.46 33.77
N LEU A 741 -4.11 1.23 33.77
CA LEU A 741 -4.30 0.28 34.87
C LEU A 741 -3.79 0.83 36.20
N ILE A 742 -2.62 1.45 36.19
CA ILE A 742 -1.98 2.00 37.39
C ILE A 742 -2.75 3.22 37.93
N ASP A 743 -3.31 4.04 37.03
CA ASP A 743 -4.04 5.27 37.41
C ASP A 743 -5.54 5.04 37.64
N GLY A 744 -6.07 3.87 37.30
CA GLY A 744 -7.52 3.62 37.29
C GLY A 744 -8.26 4.35 36.15
N ALA A 745 -7.58 4.64 35.04
CA ALA A 745 -8.12 5.35 33.89
C ALA A 745 -8.42 4.45 32.68
N LEU A 746 -8.18 3.14 32.80
CA LEU A 746 -8.44 2.18 31.73
C LEU A 746 -9.94 1.88 31.62
N ILE A 747 -10.48 1.94 30.40
CA ILE A 747 -11.89 1.67 30.11
C ILE A 747 -12.16 0.16 30.11
N ASP A 748 -11.43 -0.58 29.28
CA ASP A 748 -11.60 -2.04 29.14
C ASP A 748 -10.62 -2.79 30.04
N THR A 749 -11.12 -3.41 31.11
CA THR A 749 -10.27 -4.09 32.09
C THR A 749 -9.99 -5.57 31.77
N ASP A 750 -10.71 -6.18 30.81
CA ASP A 750 -10.47 -7.57 30.37
C ASP A 750 -9.32 -7.62 29.36
N LEU A 751 -8.10 -7.45 29.88
CA LEU A 751 -6.90 -7.39 29.04
C LEU A 751 -6.54 -8.72 28.38
N LYS A 752 -6.94 -9.86 28.96
CA LYS A 752 -6.69 -11.18 28.36
C LYS A 752 -7.37 -11.30 27.01
N LYS A 753 -8.67 -10.98 26.93
CA LYS A 753 -9.39 -10.99 25.65
C LYS A 753 -8.84 -9.98 24.64
N LEU A 754 -8.47 -8.78 25.09
CA LEU A 754 -7.86 -7.77 24.23
C LEU A 754 -6.53 -8.26 23.63
N ILE A 755 -5.69 -8.90 24.45
CA ILE A 755 -4.41 -9.47 24.03
C ILE A 755 -4.64 -10.62 23.04
N ASP A 756 -5.57 -11.53 23.33
CA ASP A 756 -5.87 -12.66 22.44
C ASP A 756 -6.36 -12.20 21.07
N LEU A 757 -7.25 -11.20 21.04
CA LEU A 757 -7.71 -10.56 19.80
C LEU A 757 -6.54 -9.96 19.02
N ARG A 758 -5.61 -9.27 19.70
CA ARG A 758 -4.43 -8.68 19.06
C ARG A 758 -3.47 -9.73 18.55
N LYS A 759 -3.23 -10.81 19.30
CA LYS A 759 -2.40 -11.95 18.86
C LYS A 759 -2.96 -12.57 17.57
N GLU A 760 -4.26 -12.85 17.52
CA GLU A 760 -4.90 -13.40 16.32
C GLU A 760 -4.75 -12.45 15.12
N LYS A 761 -4.98 -11.15 15.33
CA LYS A 761 -4.86 -10.13 14.29
C LYS A 761 -3.43 -10.00 13.77
N TYR A 762 -2.45 -10.01 14.66
CA TYR A 762 -1.04 -9.88 14.29
C TYR A 762 -0.53 -11.11 13.53
N LYS A 763 -1.01 -12.31 13.87
CA LYS A 763 -0.75 -13.52 13.08
C LYS A 763 -1.26 -13.39 11.64
N LYS A 764 -2.47 -12.87 11.44
CA LYS A 764 -3.01 -12.59 10.09
C LYS A 764 -2.11 -11.61 9.32
N TYR A 765 -1.58 -10.58 9.97
CA TYR A 765 -0.69 -9.60 9.32
C TYR A 765 0.67 -10.16 8.87
N GLU A 766 1.13 -11.25 9.48
CA GLU A 766 2.34 -11.98 9.07
C GLU A 766 2.10 -12.80 7.80
N GLU A 767 0.89 -13.37 7.65
CA GLU A 767 0.49 -14.21 6.51
C GLU A 767 0.01 -13.37 5.29
N GLU A 768 -0.53 -12.17 5.52
CA GLU A 768 -1.04 -11.29 4.47
C GLU A 768 0.07 -10.67 3.59
N ALA A 769 -0.31 -10.34 2.35
CA ALA A 769 0.55 -9.61 1.43
C ALA A 769 1.03 -8.28 2.04
N VAL A 770 2.34 -8.05 1.96
CA VAL A 770 2.96 -6.84 2.47
C VAL A 770 2.49 -5.64 1.66
N LEU A 771 2.00 -4.60 2.34
CA LEU A 771 1.64 -3.34 1.71
C LEU A 771 2.84 -2.73 0.98
N PRO A 772 2.62 -2.00 -0.14
CA PRO A 772 3.69 -1.34 -0.86
C PRO A 772 4.51 -0.41 0.04
N ASP A 773 5.74 -0.12 -0.38
CA ASP A 773 6.61 0.81 0.36
C ASP A 773 6.04 2.22 0.39
N ARG A 774 5.27 2.58 -0.64
CA ARG A 774 4.55 3.84 -0.73
C ARG A 774 3.18 3.63 -1.32
N PHE A 775 2.18 4.16 -0.64
CA PHE A 775 0.81 4.15 -1.13
C PHE A 775 0.04 5.33 -0.54
N LEU A 776 -1.06 5.65 -1.18
CA LEU A 776 -1.99 6.67 -0.75
C LEU A 776 -3.25 6.02 -0.22
N THR A 777 -3.80 6.63 0.83
CA THR A 777 -5.10 6.26 1.40
C THR A 777 -6.00 7.48 1.50
N ARG A 778 -7.31 7.25 1.52
CA ARG A 778 -8.33 8.30 1.57
C ARG A 778 -9.38 7.97 2.64
N GLY A 779 -9.71 8.94 3.49
CA GLY A 779 -10.76 8.82 4.50
C GLY A 779 -10.32 8.05 5.75
N PHE A 780 -11.24 7.25 6.32
CA PHE A 780 -10.97 6.47 7.53
C PHE A 780 -10.20 5.18 7.23
N LEU A 781 -9.20 4.89 8.07
CA LEU A 781 -8.40 3.68 7.98
C LEU A 781 -8.95 2.60 8.92
N GLY A 782 -9.97 1.89 8.44
CA GLY A 782 -10.47 0.67 9.06
C GLY A 782 -9.61 -0.54 8.70
N GLU A 783 -10.06 -1.74 9.06
CA GLU A 783 -9.35 -2.99 8.76
C GLU A 783 -9.20 -3.24 7.25
N ASN A 784 -10.24 -2.92 6.47
CA ASN A 784 -10.29 -3.11 5.01
C ASN A 784 -10.20 -1.77 4.27
N PHE A 785 -9.16 -0.98 4.55
CA PHE A 785 -8.94 0.28 3.86
C PHE A 785 -8.47 0.06 2.41
N HIS A 786 -8.96 0.90 1.49
CA HIS A 786 -8.45 0.93 0.12
C HIS A 786 -7.19 1.79 0.05
N TYR A 787 -6.24 1.37 -0.79
CA TYR A 787 -5.04 2.14 -1.07
C TYR A 787 -4.72 2.16 -2.56
N GLU A 788 -4.00 3.19 -2.96
CA GLU A 788 -3.45 3.38 -4.29
C GLU A 788 -1.92 3.22 -4.22
N ASP A 789 -1.37 2.23 -4.91
CA ASP A 789 0.08 1.99 -4.92
C ASP A 789 0.81 3.09 -5.71
N LEU A 790 1.79 3.72 -5.08
CA LEU A 790 2.57 4.81 -5.66
C LEU A 790 4.04 4.42 -5.95
N THR A 791 4.40 3.14 -5.83
CA THR A 791 5.79 2.68 -5.97
C THR A 791 6.32 2.71 -7.40
N GLY A 792 5.45 2.87 -8.41
CA GLY A 792 5.85 3.16 -9.81
C GLY A 792 6.77 2.11 -10.43
N ASN A 793 6.59 0.83 -10.08
CA ASN A 793 7.48 -0.24 -10.54
C ASN A 793 7.22 -0.60 -12.01
N GLU A 794 8.07 -0.11 -12.91
CA GLU A 794 8.35 -0.80 -14.18
C GLU A 794 9.26 -2.00 -13.86
N GLN A 795 8.79 -3.22 -14.17
CA GLN A 795 9.62 -4.42 -14.12
C GLN A 795 10.68 -4.33 -15.22
N GLY A 796 11.86 -3.84 -14.85
CA GLY A 796 13.06 -4.03 -15.65
C GLY A 796 13.41 -5.51 -15.82
N ASP A 797 14.23 -5.79 -16.83
CA ASP A 797 14.71 -7.10 -17.25
C ASP A 797 15.07 -8.04 -16.07
N LYS A 798 14.40 -9.20 -15.97
CA LYS A 798 14.42 -10.12 -14.79
C LYS A 798 15.82 -10.63 -14.41
N ASN A 799 16.80 -10.51 -15.31
CA ASN A 799 18.15 -11.05 -15.13
C ASN A 799 19.19 -10.05 -14.62
N ILE A 800 18.87 -8.75 -14.58
CA ILE A 800 19.79 -7.70 -14.11
C ILE A 800 19.10 -6.83 -13.07
N LEU A 801 19.54 -6.95 -11.82
CA LEU A 801 19.12 -6.06 -10.76
C LEU A 801 20.08 -4.87 -10.68
N ARG A 802 19.54 -3.69 -10.38
CA ARG A 802 20.31 -2.46 -10.21
C ARG A 802 20.03 -1.86 -8.84
N GLY A 803 21.08 -1.39 -8.19
CA GLY A 803 21.00 -0.57 -7.00
C GLY A 803 22.13 0.44 -6.96
N THR A 804 22.35 0.99 -5.78
CA THR A 804 23.43 1.94 -5.52
C THR A 804 24.64 1.19 -4.97
N GLY A 805 25.75 1.20 -5.72
CA GLY A 805 27.03 0.68 -5.23
C GLY A 805 27.50 1.47 -4.02
N CYS A 806 27.71 0.81 -2.88
CA CYS A 806 28.11 1.49 -1.65
C CYS A 806 29.51 1.11 -1.18
N SER A 807 29.93 -0.15 -1.35
CA SER A 807 31.24 -0.63 -0.94
C SER A 807 31.89 -1.42 -2.07
N LYS A 808 33.06 -0.98 -2.52
CA LYS A 808 33.70 -1.47 -3.74
C LYS A 808 34.23 -2.90 -3.58
N GLY A 809 33.97 -3.72 -4.58
CA GLY A 809 34.52 -5.06 -4.77
C GLY A 809 33.62 -5.87 -5.70
N VAL A 810 34.21 -6.82 -6.43
CA VAL A 810 33.48 -7.74 -7.30
C VAL A 810 33.44 -9.10 -6.64
N VAL A 811 32.24 -9.61 -6.40
CA VAL A 811 32.05 -10.90 -5.74
C VAL A 811 31.12 -11.80 -6.55
N LYS A 812 31.45 -13.10 -6.53
CA LYS A 812 30.61 -14.17 -7.07
C LYS A 812 30.36 -15.20 -5.99
N GLY A 813 29.12 -15.66 -5.87
CA GLY A 813 28.76 -16.63 -4.84
C GLY A 813 27.27 -16.97 -4.83
N LYS A 814 26.91 -17.87 -3.92
CA LYS A 814 25.52 -18.22 -3.64
C LYS A 814 24.87 -17.12 -2.82
N VAL A 815 23.62 -16.83 -3.16
CA VAL A 815 22.75 -15.94 -2.40
C VAL A 815 22.15 -16.68 -1.22
N LYS A 816 22.14 -16.04 -0.06
CA LYS A 816 21.33 -16.42 1.10
C LYS A 816 20.37 -15.27 1.42
N ILE A 817 19.06 -15.52 1.37
CA ILE A 817 18.08 -14.54 1.82
C ILE A 817 17.99 -14.61 3.35
N VAL A 818 18.25 -13.48 4.01
CA VAL A 818 18.24 -13.36 5.47
C VAL A 818 17.36 -12.17 5.83
N LEU A 819 16.18 -12.41 6.38
CA LEU A 819 15.30 -11.33 6.88
C LEU A 819 15.63 -10.98 8.33
N ASN A 820 15.84 -12.00 9.16
CA ASN A 820 16.29 -11.88 10.54
C ASN A 820 17.46 -12.85 10.79
N PRO A 821 18.67 -12.36 11.11
CA PRO A 821 19.83 -13.20 11.34
C PRO A 821 19.74 -14.06 12.60
N MET A 822 18.90 -13.72 13.59
CA MET A 822 18.68 -14.59 14.76
C MET A 822 18.05 -15.94 14.36
N ASN A 823 17.21 -15.92 13.31
CA ASN A 823 16.40 -17.07 12.90
C ASN A 823 16.96 -17.79 11.67
N THR A 824 17.99 -17.26 11.03
CA THR A 824 18.53 -17.78 9.76
C THR A 824 20.03 -17.96 9.87
N GLU A 825 20.50 -19.19 9.70
CA GLU A 825 21.94 -19.48 9.71
C GLU A 825 22.62 -18.90 8.46
N VAL A 826 23.65 -18.09 8.72
CA VAL A 826 24.54 -17.50 7.71
C VAL A 826 25.85 -18.26 7.72
N GLU A 827 26.29 -18.73 6.55
CA GLU A 827 27.54 -19.46 6.40
C GLU A 827 28.63 -18.56 5.80
N ASP A 828 29.88 -18.93 6.02
CA ASP A 828 31.02 -18.25 5.41
C ASP A 828 30.98 -18.40 3.88
N GLY A 829 31.18 -17.28 3.19
CA GLY A 829 31.13 -17.24 1.73
C GLY A 829 29.76 -16.88 1.14
N ASP A 830 28.71 -16.77 1.96
CA ASP A 830 27.37 -16.36 1.51
C ASP A 830 27.36 -14.90 1.04
N ILE A 831 26.65 -14.67 -0.07
CA ILE A 831 26.20 -13.33 -0.45
C ILE A 831 24.82 -13.13 0.20
N VAL A 832 24.75 -12.32 1.24
CA VAL A 832 23.49 -12.10 1.94
C VAL A 832 22.64 -11.08 1.20
N VAL A 833 21.40 -11.46 0.92
CA VAL A 833 20.35 -10.59 0.39
C VAL A 833 19.32 -10.36 1.50
N THR A 834 19.06 -9.09 1.84
CA THR A 834 18.10 -8.73 2.88
C THR A 834 17.27 -7.52 2.49
N LYS A 835 16.15 -7.29 3.19
CA LYS A 835 15.30 -6.10 2.99
C LYS A 835 15.98 -4.85 3.54
N SER A 836 16.50 -4.92 4.75
CA SER A 836 17.14 -3.81 5.46
C SER A 836 18.05 -4.36 6.56
N THR A 837 19.07 -3.60 6.94
CA THR A 837 19.94 -3.93 8.08
C THR A 837 19.76 -2.91 9.19
N ASP A 838 19.79 -3.35 10.44
CA ASP A 838 19.93 -2.47 11.60
C ASP A 838 21.35 -2.58 12.22
N PRO A 839 21.71 -1.77 13.22
CA PRO A 839 23.06 -1.78 13.80
C PRO A 839 23.52 -3.08 14.44
N SER A 840 22.62 -3.98 14.83
CA SER A 840 22.95 -5.28 15.41
C SER A 840 23.55 -6.25 14.38
N TRP A 841 23.29 -6.03 13.09
CA TRP A 841 23.81 -6.87 12.01
C TRP A 841 25.34 -6.88 11.97
N VAL A 842 26.01 -5.94 12.63
CA VAL A 842 27.48 -5.96 12.80
C VAL A 842 28.02 -7.30 13.32
N MET A 843 27.20 -8.09 14.03
CA MET A 843 27.56 -9.43 14.50
C MET A 843 27.70 -10.44 13.35
N VAL A 844 26.91 -10.29 12.27
CA VAL A 844 26.94 -11.20 11.12
C VAL A 844 27.84 -10.74 9.97
N PHE A 845 28.15 -9.44 9.92
CA PHE A 845 29.01 -8.85 8.88
C PHE A 845 30.35 -9.59 8.66
N PRO A 846 31.07 -10.09 9.70
CA PRO A 846 32.30 -10.84 9.51
C PRO A 846 32.19 -12.11 8.65
N LEU A 847 31.00 -12.70 8.50
CA LEU A 847 30.78 -13.91 7.68
C LEU A 847 30.47 -13.59 6.21
N LEU A 848 30.16 -12.33 5.89
CA LEU A 848 29.59 -11.98 4.60
C LEU A 848 30.67 -11.88 3.53
N LYS A 849 30.50 -12.63 2.43
CA LYS A 849 31.31 -12.42 1.23
C LYS A 849 30.88 -11.17 0.47
N GLY A 850 29.59 -10.83 0.55
CA GLY A 850 29.00 -9.63 -0.03
C GLY A 850 27.59 -9.38 0.51
N LEU A 851 27.13 -8.14 0.40
CA LEU A 851 25.84 -7.72 0.93
C LEU A 851 24.99 -7.03 -0.14
N ILE A 852 23.75 -7.49 -0.30
CA ILE A 852 22.73 -6.89 -1.17
C ILE A 852 21.54 -6.49 -0.29
N VAL A 853 21.18 -5.21 -0.28
CA VAL A 853 20.09 -4.69 0.55
C VAL A 853 19.04 -4.03 -0.32
N GLU A 854 17.77 -4.41 -0.17
CA GLU A 854 16.68 -3.78 -0.92
C GLU A 854 16.51 -2.31 -0.55
N LYS A 855 16.59 -2.01 0.74
CA LYS A 855 16.33 -0.69 1.30
C LYS A 855 17.60 -0.12 1.93
N GLY A 856 17.98 1.05 1.45
CA GLY A 856 19.15 1.77 1.96
C GLY A 856 19.66 2.78 0.95
N SER A 857 20.33 3.80 1.46
CA SER A 857 21.03 4.81 0.66
C SER A 857 22.53 4.77 0.94
N LEU A 858 23.31 5.62 0.27
CA LEU A 858 24.76 5.77 0.52
C LEU A 858 25.12 6.14 1.97
N LEU A 859 24.14 6.62 2.75
CA LEU A 859 24.26 7.03 4.15
C LEU A 859 23.59 6.06 5.14
N SER A 860 23.06 4.94 4.64
CA SER A 860 22.50 3.88 5.47
C SER A 860 23.57 3.22 6.35
N HIS A 861 23.15 2.62 7.46
CA HIS A 861 24.09 1.93 8.35
C HIS A 861 24.80 0.77 7.64
N SER A 862 24.07 -0.02 6.83
CA SER A 862 24.63 -1.06 5.95
C SER A 862 25.78 -0.54 5.10
N ALA A 863 25.60 0.62 4.46
CA ALA A 863 26.60 1.20 3.58
C ALA A 863 27.86 1.65 4.34
N ILE A 864 27.69 2.20 5.54
CA ILE A 864 28.81 2.66 6.38
C ILE A 864 29.62 1.47 6.89
N ILE A 865 28.99 0.48 7.53
CA ILE A 865 29.71 -0.67 8.09
C ILE A 865 30.33 -1.54 7.01
N SER A 866 29.65 -1.73 5.86
CA SER A 866 30.23 -2.51 4.75
C SER A 866 31.53 -1.90 4.24
N ARG A 867 31.63 -0.56 4.19
CA ARG A 867 32.87 0.15 3.82
C ARG A 867 33.95 -0.03 4.87
N GLU A 868 33.60 0.09 6.15
CA GLU A 868 34.54 -0.04 7.27
C GLU A 868 35.12 -1.46 7.39
N MET A 869 34.32 -2.46 7.04
CA MET A 869 34.72 -3.88 7.08
C MET A 869 35.21 -4.41 5.73
N ASN A 870 35.32 -3.54 4.71
CA ASN A 870 35.72 -3.91 3.33
C ASN A 870 34.86 -5.02 2.69
N ILE A 871 33.58 -5.09 3.06
CA ILE A 871 32.62 -6.04 2.48
C ILE A 871 32.01 -5.40 1.23
N PRO A 872 32.11 -6.03 0.04
CA PRO A 872 31.47 -5.52 -1.17
C PRO A 872 29.96 -5.47 -1.00
N ALA A 873 29.34 -4.33 -1.32
CA ALA A 873 27.92 -4.13 -1.01
C ALA A 873 27.18 -3.21 -2.00
N VAL A 874 25.91 -3.54 -2.23
CA VAL A 874 24.94 -2.76 -3.03
C VAL A 874 23.67 -2.56 -2.20
N VAL A 875 23.18 -1.33 -2.13
CA VAL A 875 21.96 -0.96 -1.38
C VAL A 875 20.92 -0.36 -2.31
N GLY A 876 19.65 -0.35 -1.91
CA GLY A 876 18.58 0.24 -2.72
C GLY A 876 18.17 -0.63 -3.92
N VAL A 877 18.39 -1.94 -3.85
CA VAL A 877 18.09 -2.92 -4.92
C VAL A 877 16.63 -3.37 -4.77
N GLN A 878 15.70 -2.60 -5.33
CA GLN A 878 14.27 -2.88 -5.15
C GLN A 878 13.89 -4.29 -5.61
N GLY A 879 13.15 -5.00 -4.75
CA GLY A 879 12.66 -6.34 -5.03
C GLY A 879 13.72 -7.43 -5.05
N ALA A 880 14.95 -7.20 -4.57
CA ALA A 880 16.01 -8.21 -4.56
C ALA A 880 15.63 -9.50 -3.81
N THR A 881 14.93 -9.41 -2.68
CA THR A 881 14.44 -10.55 -1.89
C THR A 881 13.28 -11.29 -2.55
N THR A 882 12.60 -10.66 -3.50
CA THR A 882 11.54 -11.28 -4.32
C THR A 882 12.09 -11.87 -5.62
N ALA A 883 13.08 -11.19 -6.23
CA ALA A 883 13.67 -11.57 -7.51
C ALA A 883 14.73 -12.68 -7.39
N LEU A 884 15.49 -12.67 -6.29
CA LEU A 884 16.48 -13.71 -5.97
C LEU A 884 15.85 -14.74 -5.03
N LYS A 885 16.40 -15.95 -5.01
CA LYS A 885 16.07 -17.02 -4.07
C LYS A 885 17.34 -17.53 -3.40
N THR A 886 17.23 -18.00 -2.16
CA THR A 886 18.34 -18.68 -1.47
C THR A 886 18.86 -19.83 -2.34
N GLY A 887 20.16 -19.85 -2.61
CA GLY A 887 20.84 -20.80 -3.50
C GLY A 887 21.07 -20.31 -4.94
N ASP A 888 20.48 -19.18 -5.35
CA ASP A 888 20.80 -18.54 -6.63
C ASP A 888 22.28 -18.14 -6.68
N PHE A 889 22.90 -18.21 -7.85
CA PHE A 889 24.28 -17.73 -8.05
C PHE A 889 24.25 -16.32 -8.65
N VAL A 890 24.95 -15.38 -8.02
CA VAL A 890 25.02 -14.00 -8.50
C VAL A 890 26.45 -13.53 -8.60
N GLN A 891 26.67 -12.58 -9.52
CA GLN A 891 27.85 -11.74 -9.57
C GLN A 891 27.40 -10.30 -9.44
N PHE A 892 28.02 -9.55 -8.53
CA PHE A 892 27.79 -8.11 -8.45
C PHE A 892 29.07 -7.34 -8.24
N ASP A 893 29.03 -6.07 -8.62
CA ASP A 893 30.09 -5.10 -8.39
C ASP A 893 29.56 -3.99 -7.47
N GLY A 894 30.10 -3.95 -6.26
CA GLY A 894 29.71 -2.99 -5.23
C GLY A 894 30.14 -1.53 -5.50
N SER A 895 30.87 -1.27 -6.59
CA SER A 895 31.15 0.09 -7.08
C SER A 895 30.11 0.59 -8.08
N THR A 896 29.70 -0.26 -9.03
CA THR A 896 28.74 0.10 -10.08
C THR A 896 27.28 -0.11 -9.67
N GLY A 897 27.02 -0.95 -8.68
CA GLY A 897 25.67 -1.28 -8.21
C GLY A 897 24.91 -2.25 -9.12
N ILE A 898 25.60 -2.89 -10.08
CA ILE A 898 25.01 -3.84 -11.02
C ILE A 898 25.12 -5.25 -10.44
N ILE A 899 23.99 -5.96 -10.40
CA ILE A 899 23.89 -7.35 -9.95
C ILE A 899 23.38 -8.18 -11.13
N LYS A 900 24.15 -9.20 -11.51
CA LYS A 900 23.80 -10.15 -12.57
C LYS A 900 23.51 -11.51 -11.95
N LYS A 901 22.32 -12.05 -12.26
CA LYS A 901 22.03 -13.46 -11.98
C LYS A 901 22.81 -14.31 -12.97
N LEU A 902 23.51 -15.32 -12.48
CA LEU A 902 24.23 -16.28 -13.32
C LEU A 902 23.37 -17.54 -13.45
N GLU A 903 23.27 -18.08 -14.67
CA GLU A 903 22.71 -19.40 -14.87
C GLU A 903 23.64 -20.43 -14.20
N LYS A 904 23.05 -21.44 -13.54
CA LYS A 904 23.82 -22.52 -12.91
C LYS A 904 24.67 -23.21 -14.00
N ILE A 905 25.97 -23.27 -13.79
CA ILE A 905 26.87 -24.20 -14.50
C ILE A 905 26.62 -25.60 -13.96
#